data_AF-A0A934E3E0-F1
#
_entry.id   AF-A0A934E3E0-F1
#
_cell.length_a   1.000
_cell.length_b   1.000
_cell.length_c   1.000
_cell.angle_alpha   90.00
_cell.angle_beta   90.00
_cell.angle_gamma   90.00
#
_symmetry.space_group_name_H-M   'P 1'
#
loop_
_entity.id
_entity.type
_entity.pdbx_description
1 polymer ?
#
loop_
_entity_poly.entity_id
_entity_poly.type
_entity_poly.pdbx_seq_one_letter_code
_entity_poly.pdbx_strand_id
1 'polypeptide(L)'
;MASKRTKKADSRGKSRSPVRQGLEWVGAKFPAPMYVIEGGPHRPEMIFWLELPTELIVGMHIVDPKEPVSFGEVLQHTLARPMAGPPRTPDRIRVANARLADEVRDVVGDSIPIEVAPTPEIDLVIARMQREMPGDSEPTYLDDGRLPEEVVRRMFEAARDLYPCAPWKHVEDDQLVRVDVPALGVEGACVSIIGALGESFGFVVFPSRVAFEAFLHATAGGMPEEGPIDLGTAHLALNFEEHRDVPKKMVREVASHGWPLAGPKAYPLAMRIDRDAVPHPMDARDLEVLAATATALTKLFSAHAKEIAAGQPVEATGTYRDGIEVRARTPYESAAADTVGSSVAPSGEVDVNAIEGRLAQAMWRFAQERFGKAWRRVHRSVKSFDDILPFSVPWSLYRFRIEGRRLVDWFFDEYQDRLSESERGWLELMRKSWLGIWEIESFEPGASLDLKDLLTGERHCVKEKMGSQGVRKRQALLGSVVEHRGTCLMTGTYPRLMPPMEAFKIVEEVCAAVGAEPGHAPVEKLREEKTERLLLDLWEGTIRELEERYSRPPQLANTDGDPFLLTNDRFTFEPGERPEVERSIRELGAYVEEEEGDSSSTCFAVVRNESGRKAVTMPITLLGRIEVGDGTLKIETNSVKRADWLRRRVEEKCGARVRHRARDHADPVAGLGRAGTGAPPKAERVEPTPEMLEALRAHKARFYCAWVDEPVPALDNRTPREASRDAGGRGRVDALIKDMESMESRLPSGEQFDFQALRRELSLDTE
;
A
#
# COMPACT_ATOMS: atom_id res chain seq x y z
N MET A 1 -47.39 -38.26 58.71
CA MET A 1 -46.35 -37.29 58.36
C MET A 1 -46.01 -37.43 56.89
N ALA A 2 -46.51 -36.52 56.05
CA ALA A 2 -46.20 -36.46 54.63
C ALA A 2 -46.29 -34.98 54.22
N SER A 3 -45.12 -34.35 54.02
CA SER A 3 -45.00 -32.92 53.74
C SER A 3 -44.93 -32.66 52.24
N LYS A 4 -45.76 -31.72 51.78
CA LYS A 4 -45.93 -31.29 50.39
C LYS A 4 -44.70 -30.55 49.88
N ARG A 5 -44.16 -31.01 48.74
CA ARG A 5 -43.18 -30.31 47.90
C ARG A 5 -43.82 -29.09 47.22
N THR A 6 -43.21 -27.91 47.35
CA THR A 6 -43.41 -26.75 46.49
C THR A 6 -42.05 -26.28 45.96
N LYS A 7 -41.95 -26.16 44.64
CA LYS A 7 -40.78 -25.69 43.88
C LYS A 7 -40.66 -24.17 44.01
N LYS A 8 -39.47 -23.65 44.33
CA LYS A 8 -39.05 -22.26 44.06
C LYS A 8 -37.77 -22.31 43.24
N ALA A 9 -37.78 -21.62 42.10
CA ALA A 9 -36.64 -21.45 41.20
C ALA A 9 -35.66 -20.44 41.81
N ASP A 10 -34.36 -20.77 41.79
CA ASP A 10 -33.26 -19.89 42.19
C ASP A 10 -32.43 -19.63 40.92
N SER A 11 -32.64 -18.47 40.29
CA SER A 11 -31.88 -18.02 39.12
C SER A 11 -30.73 -17.14 39.58
N ARG A 12 -29.57 -17.74 39.88
CA ARG A 12 -28.30 -17.02 40.01
C ARG A 12 -27.78 -16.65 38.63
N GLY A 13 -28.23 -15.52 38.10
CA GLY A 13 -27.57 -14.85 36.99
C GLY A 13 -26.23 -14.30 37.48
N LYS A 14 -25.12 -14.86 36.99
CA LYS A 14 -23.80 -14.24 37.12
C LYS A 14 -23.84 -12.92 36.35
N SER A 15 -23.80 -11.82 37.09
CA SER A 15 -23.54 -10.47 36.57
C SER A 15 -22.21 -10.52 35.79
N ARG A 16 -22.28 -10.42 34.47
CA ARG A 16 -21.14 -10.06 33.62
C ARG A 16 -20.95 -8.56 33.77
N SER A 17 -19.79 -8.15 34.27
CA SER A 17 -19.39 -6.75 34.38
C SER A 17 -19.38 -6.08 32.99
N PRO A 18 -19.84 -4.82 32.85
CA PRO A 18 -19.62 -4.03 31.64
C PRO A 18 -18.13 -3.69 31.51
N VAL A 19 -17.56 -3.92 30.32
CA VAL A 19 -16.14 -3.71 30.02
C VAL A 19 -15.90 -2.20 29.83
N ARG A 20 -15.11 -1.58 30.72
CA ARG A 20 -14.54 -0.24 30.51
C ARG A 20 -13.66 -0.29 29.26
N GLN A 21 -13.81 0.64 28.31
CA GLN A 21 -12.75 0.91 27.32
C GLN A 21 -11.56 1.53 28.07
N GLY A 22 -10.72 0.65 28.61
CA GLY A 22 -9.57 1.03 29.40
C GLY A 22 -8.38 1.44 28.54
N LEU A 23 -7.61 2.41 29.03
CA LEU A 23 -6.35 2.89 28.49
C LEU A 23 -5.36 1.73 28.39
N GLU A 24 -4.98 1.34 27.17
CA GLU A 24 -4.06 0.23 26.91
C GLU A 24 -2.67 0.77 26.59
N TRP A 25 -1.63 0.20 27.20
CA TRP A 25 -0.25 0.43 26.77
C TRP A 25 0.28 -0.81 26.04
N VAL A 26 0.67 -0.64 24.78
CA VAL A 26 1.25 -1.66 23.93
C VAL A 26 2.77 -1.51 23.95
N GLY A 27 3.46 -2.54 24.45
CA GLY A 27 4.91 -2.53 24.61
C GLY A 27 5.60 -3.41 23.58
N ALA A 28 6.71 -2.92 23.02
CA ALA A 28 7.53 -3.67 22.08
C ALA A 28 9.02 -3.45 22.27
N LYS A 29 9.77 -4.50 21.91
CA LYS A 29 11.22 -4.48 21.84
C LYS A 29 11.66 -5.01 20.48
N PHE A 30 12.37 -4.21 19.70
CA PHE A 30 12.76 -4.54 18.32
C PHE A 30 14.12 -3.90 17.95
N PRO A 31 14.86 -4.44 16.97
CA PRO A 31 16.09 -3.80 16.49
C PRO A 31 15.81 -2.44 15.86
N ALA A 32 16.61 -1.42 16.18
CA ALA A 32 16.47 -0.08 15.62
C ALA A 32 16.43 -0.12 14.08
N PRO A 33 15.70 0.77 13.38
CA PRO A 33 15.63 0.79 11.93
C PRO A 33 16.90 1.37 11.26
N MET A 34 18.02 1.39 11.99
CA MET A 34 19.30 1.97 11.57
C MET A 34 20.46 1.35 12.35
N TYR A 35 21.67 1.47 11.79
CA TYR A 35 22.91 1.14 12.47
C TYR A 35 23.53 2.37 13.12
N VAL A 36 24.13 2.17 14.30
CA VAL A 36 24.99 3.16 14.96
C VAL A 36 26.44 2.81 14.67
N ILE A 37 27.19 3.78 14.15
CA ILE A 37 28.62 3.62 13.81
C ILE A 37 29.52 3.99 14.99
N GLU A 38 29.08 4.90 15.86
CA GLU A 38 29.86 5.37 17.01
C GLU A 38 30.14 4.21 17.98
N GLY A 39 31.43 4.00 18.29
CA GLY A 39 31.88 2.88 19.12
C GLY A 39 31.87 1.51 18.46
N GLY A 40 31.68 1.45 17.13
CA GLY A 40 31.67 0.24 16.29
C GLY A 40 30.28 -0.03 15.69
N PRO A 41 30.17 -0.52 14.43
CA PRO A 41 28.88 -0.80 13.81
C PRO A 41 28.07 -1.79 14.62
N HIS A 42 26.96 -1.34 15.16
CA HIS A 42 26.00 -2.19 15.85
C HIS A 42 24.59 -1.66 15.62
N ARG A 43 23.63 -2.56 15.77
CA ARG A 43 22.22 -2.25 15.65
C ARG A 43 21.62 -2.27 17.05
N PRO A 44 21.38 -1.12 17.69
CA PRO A 44 20.84 -1.11 19.04
C PRO A 44 19.42 -1.68 19.06
N GLU A 45 19.00 -2.20 20.21
CA GLU A 45 17.59 -2.54 20.41
C GLU A 45 16.82 -1.28 20.82
N MET A 46 15.58 -1.15 20.39
CA MET A 46 14.67 -0.11 20.84
C MET A 46 13.56 -0.74 21.68
N ILE A 47 13.26 -0.11 22.81
CA ILE A 47 12.11 -0.41 23.65
C ILE A 47 11.11 0.73 23.49
N PHE A 48 9.85 0.38 23.28
CA PHE A 48 8.80 1.31 22.91
C PHE A 48 7.50 1.01 23.65
N TRP A 49 6.78 2.06 24.04
CA TRP A 49 5.48 2.03 24.70
C TRP A 49 4.52 2.97 23.99
N LEU A 50 3.49 2.40 23.38
CA LEU A 50 2.42 3.09 22.68
C LEU A 50 1.14 3.08 23.53
N GLU A 51 0.48 4.22 23.68
CA GLU A 51 -0.80 4.31 24.37
C GLU A 51 -1.97 4.28 23.38
N LEU A 52 -2.97 3.45 23.65
CA LEU A 52 -4.22 3.38 22.89
C LEU A 52 -5.41 3.85 23.75
N PRO A 53 -6.39 4.56 23.16
CA PRO A 53 -6.52 4.87 21.72
C PRO A 53 -5.83 6.18 21.27
N THR A 54 -5.02 6.81 22.12
CA THR A 54 -4.42 8.12 21.81
C THR A 54 -3.31 8.05 20.75
N GLU A 55 -2.80 6.85 20.48
CA GLU A 55 -1.67 6.56 19.57
C GLU A 55 -0.40 7.36 19.93
N LEU A 56 -0.28 7.76 21.20
CA LEU A 56 0.87 8.51 21.69
C LEU A 56 2.00 7.58 22.11
N ILE A 57 3.22 7.95 21.72
CA ILE A 57 4.44 7.34 22.23
C ILE A 57 4.62 7.86 23.66
N VAL A 58 4.34 7.01 24.64
CA VAL A 58 4.47 7.36 26.06
C VAL A 58 5.84 7.00 26.60
N GLY A 59 6.55 6.06 25.97
CA GLY A 59 7.94 5.72 26.32
C GLY A 59 8.72 5.23 25.11
N MET A 60 9.96 5.67 24.99
CA MET A 60 10.90 5.20 23.97
C MET A 60 12.31 5.22 24.56
N HIS A 61 13.06 4.15 24.34
CA HIS A 61 14.44 4.04 24.77
C HIS A 61 15.27 3.27 23.75
N ILE A 62 16.46 3.79 23.42
CA ILE A 62 17.46 3.09 22.61
C ILE A 62 18.40 2.40 23.60
N VAL A 63 18.46 1.08 23.55
CA VAL A 63 19.30 0.25 24.42
C VAL A 63 20.71 0.23 23.84
N ASP A 64 21.65 0.86 24.56
CA ASP A 64 23.06 0.70 24.28
C ASP A 64 23.48 -0.73 24.68
N PRO A 65 24.07 -1.54 23.78
CA PRO A 65 24.56 -2.87 24.12
C PRO A 65 25.58 -2.90 25.27
N LYS A 66 26.29 -1.80 25.53
CA LYS A 66 27.27 -1.65 26.60
C LYS A 66 26.63 -1.32 27.95
N GLU A 67 25.45 -0.71 27.93
CA GLU A 67 24.66 -0.33 29.12
C GLU A 67 23.22 -0.86 28.95
N PRO A 68 23.02 -2.19 28.98
CA PRO A 68 21.73 -2.78 28.68
C PRO A 68 20.70 -2.42 29.74
N VAL A 69 19.59 -1.83 29.30
CA VAL A 69 18.40 -1.56 30.13
C VAL A 69 17.32 -2.60 29.80
N SER A 70 16.69 -3.16 30.83
CA SER A 70 15.62 -4.16 30.66
C SER A 70 14.31 -3.55 30.16
N PHE A 71 13.43 -4.39 29.62
CA PHE A 71 12.12 -3.95 29.16
C PHE A 71 11.26 -3.42 30.32
N GLY A 72 11.36 -4.09 31.48
CA GLY A 72 10.69 -3.68 32.71
C GLY A 72 11.19 -2.33 33.26
N GLU A 73 12.50 -2.07 33.28
CA GLU A 73 13.04 -0.79 33.76
C GLU A 73 12.54 0.39 32.91
N VAL A 74 12.47 0.23 31.59
CA VAL A 74 11.91 1.26 30.70
C VAL A 74 10.42 1.47 30.99
N LEU A 75 9.64 0.41 31.25
CA LEU A 75 8.24 0.54 31.68
C LEU A 75 8.12 1.31 33.00
N GLN A 76 8.93 0.96 34.00
CA GLN A 76 8.93 1.61 35.30
C GLN A 76 9.21 3.12 35.17
N HIS A 77 10.21 3.49 34.36
CA HIS A 77 10.49 4.88 34.05
C HIS A 77 9.31 5.55 33.33
N THR A 78 8.71 4.86 32.35
CA THR A 78 7.59 5.37 31.55
C THR A 78 6.34 5.61 32.41
N LEU A 79 6.02 4.74 33.35
CA LEU A 79 4.91 4.93 34.31
C LEU A 79 5.14 6.17 35.20
N ALA A 80 6.38 6.40 35.63
CA ALA A 80 6.73 7.53 36.48
C ALA A 80 6.83 8.86 35.72
N ARG A 81 7.32 8.82 34.47
CA ARG A 81 7.63 9.99 33.63
C ARG A 81 7.37 9.67 32.14
N PRO A 82 6.10 9.64 31.71
CA PRO A 82 5.79 9.39 30.31
C PRO A 82 6.24 10.58 29.44
N MET A 83 6.69 10.30 28.22
CA MET A 83 7.10 11.30 27.24
C MET A 83 5.95 12.24 26.84
N ALA A 84 4.72 11.75 26.90
CA ALA A 84 3.51 12.50 26.57
C ALA A 84 2.50 12.47 27.72
N GLY A 85 2.04 13.65 28.15
CA GLY A 85 1.03 13.83 29.20
C GLY A 85 1.58 13.62 30.63
N PRO A 86 0.71 13.72 31.65
CA PRO A 86 1.10 13.53 33.05
C PRO A 86 1.33 12.03 33.38
N PRO A 87 2.06 11.71 34.48
CA PRO A 87 2.21 10.34 34.97
C PRO A 87 0.85 9.68 35.21
N ARG A 88 0.71 8.44 34.73
CA ARG A 88 -0.55 7.68 34.77
C ARG A 88 -0.29 6.18 34.63
N THR A 89 -1.23 5.39 35.10
CA THR A 89 -1.21 3.93 34.99
C THR A 89 -2.19 3.48 33.92
N PRO A 90 -1.80 2.58 33.01
CA PRO A 90 -2.74 1.98 32.07
C PRO A 90 -3.71 1.02 32.76
N ASP A 91 -4.89 0.86 32.16
CA ASP A 91 -5.89 -0.13 32.57
C ASP A 91 -5.50 -1.55 32.13
N ARG A 92 -4.66 -1.68 31.10
CA ARG A 92 -4.08 -2.95 30.64
C ARG A 92 -2.76 -2.73 29.90
N ILE A 93 -1.91 -3.76 29.89
CA ILE A 93 -0.68 -3.79 29.09
C ILE A 93 -0.72 -4.97 28.11
N ARG A 94 -0.39 -4.72 26.84
CA ARG A 94 -0.27 -5.76 25.82
C ARG A 94 1.15 -5.82 25.25
N VAL A 95 1.66 -7.05 25.10
CA VAL A 95 2.99 -7.32 24.54
C VAL A 95 2.97 -8.55 23.65
N ALA A 96 3.91 -8.64 22.70
CA ALA A 96 3.90 -9.67 21.67
C ALA A 96 4.24 -11.09 22.16
N ASN A 97 4.93 -11.25 23.30
CA ASN A 97 5.39 -12.55 23.76
C ASN A 97 5.48 -12.67 25.29
N ALA A 98 5.51 -13.92 25.77
CA ALA A 98 5.52 -14.24 27.19
C ALA A 98 6.75 -13.70 27.95
N ARG A 99 7.92 -13.64 27.30
CA ARG A 99 9.15 -13.13 27.93
C ARG A 99 9.02 -11.65 28.29
N LEU A 100 8.50 -10.83 27.38
CA LEU A 100 8.23 -9.42 27.66
C LEU A 100 7.15 -9.29 28.75
N ALA A 101 6.14 -10.16 28.74
CA ALA A 101 5.09 -10.14 29.76
C ALA A 101 5.62 -10.46 31.16
N ASP A 102 6.63 -11.33 31.27
CA ASP A 102 7.28 -11.64 32.54
C ASP A 102 8.04 -10.42 33.09
N GLU A 103 8.82 -9.73 32.26
CA GLU A 103 9.52 -8.49 32.65
C GLU A 103 8.53 -7.38 33.04
N VAL A 104 7.37 -7.28 32.38
CA VAL A 104 6.30 -6.34 32.78
C VAL A 104 5.72 -6.73 34.14
N ARG A 105 5.47 -8.02 34.36
CA ARG A 105 4.89 -8.53 35.61
C ARG A 105 5.79 -8.28 36.81
N ASP A 106 7.10 -8.34 36.64
CA ASP A 106 8.07 -7.99 37.69
C ASP A 106 7.95 -6.52 38.14
N VAL A 107 7.45 -5.63 37.28
CA VAL A 107 7.27 -4.20 37.57
C VAL A 107 5.89 -3.88 38.15
N VAL A 108 4.83 -4.42 37.55
CA VAL A 108 3.44 -4.04 37.89
C VAL A 108 2.72 -5.07 38.78
N GLY A 109 3.29 -6.26 38.96
CA GLY A 109 2.65 -7.37 39.67
C GLY A 109 1.28 -7.72 39.07
N ASP A 110 0.31 -8.01 39.94
CA ASP A 110 -1.08 -8.29 39.54
C ASP A 110 -1.95 -7.03 39.48
N SER A 111 -1.35 -5.83 39.60
CA SER A 111 -2.11 -4.57 39.66
C SER A 111 -2.66 -4.11 38.31
N ILE A 112 -2.03 -4.54 37.21
CA ILE A 112 -2.43 -4.21 35.84
C ILE A 112 -2.56 -5.53 35.06
N PRO A 113 -3.70 -5.80 34.40
CA PRO A 113 -3.85 -6.93 33.48
C PRO A 113 -2.81 -6.90 32.36
N ILE A 114 -2.11 -8.03 32.15
CA ILE A 114 -1.11 -8.20 31.08
C ILE A 114 -1.64 -9.20 30.06
N GLU A 115 -1.68 -8.80 28.78
CA GLU A 115 -2.11 -9.62 27.66
C GLU A 115 -0.92 -9.94 26.73
N VAL A 116 -0.80 -11.21 26.33
CA VAL A 116 0.15 -11.65 25.31
C VAL A 116 -0.62 -11.84 24.00
N ALA A 117 -0.50 -10.89 23.08
CA ALA A 117 -1.24 -10.87 21.82
C ALA A 117 -0.45 -10.10 20.74
N PRO A 118 -0.75 -10.31 19.44
CA PRO A 118 -0.11 -9.56 18.36
C PRO A 118 -0.20 -8.04 18.55
N THR A 119 0.82 -7.31 18.07
CA THR A 119 0.96 -5.86 18.22
C THR A 119 1.09 -5.15 16.87
N PRO A 120 0.09 -5.25 15.97
CA PRO A 120 0.16 -4.66 14.63
C PRO A 120 0.34 -3.13 14.62
N GLU A 121 -0.04 -2.45 15.70
CA GLU A 121 0.15 -1.01 15.86
C GLU A 121 1.63 -0.64 15.95
N ILE A 122 2.44 -1.53 16.53
CA ILE A 122 3.89 -1.37 16.61
C ILE A 122 4.52 -1.57 15.23
N ASP A 123 4.03 -2.53 14.44
CA ASP A 123 4.52 -2.79 13.09
C ASP A 123 4.39 -1.56 12.19
N LEU A 124 3.28 -0.81 12.33
CA LEU A 124 3.07 0.46 11.64
C LEU A 124 4.07 1.55 12.07
N VAL A 125 4.37 1.65 13.37
CA VAL A 125 5.36 2.59 13.90
C VAL A 125 6.76 2.26 13.36
N ILE A 126 7.15 0.98 13.36
CA ILE A 126 8.45 0.53 12.83
C ILE A 126 8.57 0.91 11.35
N ALA A 127 7.55 0.59 10.55
CA ALA A 127 7.53 0.89 9.12
C ALA A 127 7.65 2.39 8.84
N ARG A 128 7.06 3.24 9.70
CA ARG A 128 7.18 4.70 9.59
C ARG A 128 8.57 5.19 9.97
N MET A 129 9.15 4.68 11.06
CA MET A 129 10.50 5.06 11.48
C MET A 129 11.54 4.69 10.41
N GLN A 130 11.41 3.53 9.77
CA GLN A 130 12.26 3.10 8.65
C GLN A 130 12.19 4.07 7.45
N ARG A 131 11.05 4.72 7.23
CA ARG A 131 10.87 5.69 6.12
C ARG A 131 11.33 7.11 6.45
N GLU A 132 11.16 7.54 7.70
CA GLU A 132 11.37 8.93 8.10
C GLU A 132 12.76 9.24 8.67
N MET A 133 13.60 8.24 8.97
CA MET A 133 14.95 8.45 9.51
C MET A 133 16.03 8.42 8.40
N PRO A 134 16.48 9.58 7.88
CA PRO A 134 17.72 9.66 7.11
C PRO A 134 18.94 9.47 8.02
N GLY A 135 19.97 8.79 7.53
CA GLY A 135 21.28 8.78 8.19
C GLY A 135 21.92 10.18 8.14
N ASP A 136 22.20 10.77 9.30
CA ASP A 136 22.68 12.16 9.44
C ASP A 136 24.14 12.39 9.00
N SER A 137 24.85 11.37 8.49
CA SER A 137 26.24 11.50 8.04
C SER A 137 26.37 11.47 6.51
N GLU A 138 27.13 12.43 5.95
CA GLU A 138 27.54 12.35 4.54
C GLU A 138 28.39 11.08 4.32
N PRO A 139 28.03 10.19 3.38
CA PRO A 139 28.70 8.91 3.18
C PRO A 139 30.15 9.09 2.71
N THR A 140 30.99 8.10 3.04
CA THR A 140 32.42 8.05 2.66
C THR A 140 32.82 6.64 2.21
N TYR A 141 33.90 6.52 1.42
CA TYR A 141 34.42 5.21 1.01
C TYR A 141 35.22 4.52 2.11
N LEU A 142 35.93 5.30 2.93
CA LEU A 142 36.72 4.78 4.04
C LEU A 142 35.90 4.55 5.31
N ASP A 143 34.60 4.90 5.28
CA ASP A 143 33.72 4.97 6.43
C ASP A 143 34.38 5.65 7.64
N ASP A 144 34.79 6.90 7.43
CA ASP A 144 35.54 7.74 8.36
C ASP A 144 36.80 7.05 8.96
N GLY A 145 37.45 6.18 8.16
CA GLY A 145 38.69 5.48 8.51
C GLY A 145 38.50 4.06 9.05
N ARG A 146 37.25 3.57 9.16
CA ARG A 146 36.96 2.19 9.58
C ARG A 146 37.39 1.17 8.54
N LEU A 147 37.30 1.49 7.25
CA LEU A 147 37.67 0.59 6.16
C LEU A 147 39.13 0.82 5.73
N PRO A 148 39.95 -0.25 5.59
CA PRO A 148 41.31 -0.10 5.11
C PRO A 148 41.35 0.45 3.68
N GLU A 149 42.14 1.50 3.46
CA GLU A 149 42.32 2.13 2.14
C GLU A 149 42.69 1.11 1.06
N GLU A 150 43.51 0.12 1.42
CA GLU A 150 43.96 -0.93 0.52
C GLU A 150 42.83 -1.84 0.01
N VAL A 151 41.80 -2.07 0.84
CA VAL A 151 40.62 -2.87 0.46
C VAL A 151 39.73 -2.04 -0.49
N VAL A 152 39.53 -0.76 -0.18
CA VAL A 152 38.81 0.17 -1.05
C VAL A 152 39.50 0.29 -2.41
N ARG A 153 40.83 0.47 -2.43
CA ARG A 153 41.63 0.55 -3.67
C ARG A 153 41.40 -0.66 -4.58
N ARG A 154 41.40 -1.87 -4.02
CA ARG A 154 41.19 -3.12 -4.78
C ARG A 154 39.79 -3.21 -5.39
N MET A 155 38.77 -2.76 -4.65
CA MET A 155 37.40 -2.67 -5.17
C MET A 155 37.32 -1.68 -6.33
N PHE A 156 37.98 -0.53 -6.26
CA PHE A 156 38.10 0.41 -7.38
C PHE A 156 38.85 -0.19 -8.59
N GLU A 157 39.92 -0.94 -8.36
CA GLU A 157 40.66 -1.63 -9.44
C GLU A 157 39.81 -2.66 -10.15
N ALA A 158 39.09 -3.51 -9.40
CA ALA A 158 38.18 -4.49 -9.97
C ALA A 158 37.01 -3.82 -10.71
N ALA A 159 36.47 -2.74 -10.15
CA ALA A 159 35.40 -1.96 -10.78
C ALA A 159 35.86 -1.27 -12.08
N ARG A 160 37.09 -0.72 -12.10
CA ARG A 160 37.72 -0.16 -13.32
C ARG A 160 37.82 -1.22 -14.41
N ASP A 161 38.20 -2.45 -14.07
CA ASP A 161 38.39 -3.51 -15.06
C ASP A 161 37.06 -4.08 -15.58
N LEU A 162 36.05 -4.14 -14.72
CA LEU A 162 34.71 -4.62 -15.08
C LEU A 162 33.97 -3.65 -16.00
N TYR A 163 34.02 -2.34 -15.70
CA TYR A 163 33.17 -1.35 -16.37
C TYR A 163 33.32 -1.32 -17.90
N PRO A 164 34.53 -1.38 -18.49
CA PRO A 164 34.72 -1.47 -19.94
C PRO A 164 34.19 -2.76 -20.57
N CYS A 165 34.17 -3.88 -19.83
CA CYS A 165 33.55 -5.12 -20.29
C CYS A 165 32.03 -4.99 -20.42
N ALA A 166 31.43 -4.01 -19.73
CA ALA A 166 30.00 -3.67 -19.77
C ALA A 166 29.07 -4.91 -19.78
N PRO A 167 29.09 -5.78 -18.74
CA PRO A 167 28.29 -7.00 -18.69
C PRO A 167 26.80 -6.78 -19.03
N TRP A 168 26.23 -5.67 -18.57
CA TRP A 168 24.86 -5.23 -18.83
C TRP A 168 24.51 -4.98 -20.31
N LYS A 169 25.48 -5.02 -21.23
CA LYS A 169 25.24 -5.00 -22.69
C LYS A 169 25.20 -6.39 -23.31
N HIS A 170 25.56 -7.41 -22.55
CA HIS A 170 25.79 -8.78 -23.03
C HIS A 170 24.87 -9.80 -22.39
N VAL A 171 24.17 -9.44 -21.32
CA VAL A 171 23.18 -10.30 -20.66
C VAL A 171 21.76 -9.79 -20.85
N GLU A 172 20.83 -10.75 -20.89
CA GLU A 172 19.39 -10.54 -20.85
C GLU A 172 18.90 -10.44 -19.38
N ASP A 173 17.71 -9.86 -19.15
CA ASP A 173 17.20 -9.53 -17.80
C ASP A 173 17.04 -10.75 -16.86
N ASP A 174 16.93 -11.96 -17.40
CA ASP A 174 16.78 -13.23 -16.66
C ASP A 174 18.06 -14.08 -16.61
N GLN A 175 19.16 -13.60 -17.22
CA GLN A 175 20.40 -14.37 -17.34
C GLN A 175 21.27 -14.21 -16.08
N LEU A 176 21.16 -15.21 -15.19
CA LEU A 176 21.88 -15.26 -13.92
C LEU A 176 23.28 -15.87 -14.06
N VAL A 177 24.25 -15.26 -13.39
CA VAL A 177 25.62 -15.75 -13.29
C VAL A 177 25.83 -16.41 -11.93
N ARG A 178 26.34 -17.64 -11.90
CA ARG A 178 26.85 -18.23 -10.66
C ARG A 178 28.29 -17.78 -10.44
N VAL A 179 28.61 -17.34 -9.23
CA VAL A 179 29.97 -17.00 -8.82
C VAL A 179 30.39 -17.82 -7.61
N ASP A 180 31.60 -18.37 -7.68
CA ASP A 180 32.22 -19.14 -6.60
C ASP A 180 33.60 -18.51 -6.27
N VAL A 181 33.79 -18.15 -5.00
CA VAL A 181 35.04 -17.68 -4.39
C VAL A 181 35.22 -18.39 -3.03
N PRO A 182 35.60 -19.68 -3.02
CA PRO A 182 35.65 -20.50 -1.81
C PRO A 182 36.50 -19.91 -0.68
N ALA A 183 37.62 -19.26 -1.01
CA ALA A 183 38.52 -18.63 -0.04
C ALA A 183 37.87 -17.48 0.76
N LEU A 184 36.79 -16.89 0.24
CA LEU A 184 35.99 -15.86 0.93
C LEU A 184 34.68 -16.44 1.52
N GLY A 185 34.48 -17.76 1.43
CA GLY A 185 33.26 -18.44 1.86
C GLY A 185 32.06 -18.12 0.96
N VAL A 186 32.30 -17.83 -0.32
CA VAL A 186 31.26 -17.58 -1.32
C VAL A 186 31.20 -18.79 -2.23
N GLU A 187 30.17 -19.62 -2.10
CA GLU A 187 29.95 -20.79 -2.95
C GLU A 187 28.50 -20.80 -3.42
N GLY A 188 28.30 -20.85 -4.73
CA GLY A 188 26.97 -20.81 -5.34
C GLY A 188 26.27 -19.47 -5.23
N ALA A 189 27.00 -18.36 -5.13
CA ALA A 189 26.37 -17.05 -5.14
C ALA A 189 25.65 -16.81 -6.49
N CYS A 190 24.43 -16.31 -6.41
CA CYS A 190 23.64 -15.93 -7.56
C CYS A 190 23.85 -14.44 -7.83
N VAL A 191 24.42 -14.12 -8.99
CA VAL A 191 24.73 -12.75 -9.39
C VAL A 191 23.77 -12.33 -10.49
N SER A 192 22.99 -11.30 -10.20
CA SER A 192 22.12 -10.62 -11.15
C SER A 192 22.83 -9.36 -11.65
N ILE A 193 22.98 -9.21 -12.96
CA ILE A 193 23.58 -8.02 -13.56
C ILE A 193 22.47 -7.00 -13.81
N ILE A 194 22.68 -5.77 -13.38
CA ILE A 194 21.71 -4.68 -13.49
C ILE A 194 22.19 -3.63 -14.50
N GLY A 195 21.23 -3.05 -15.22
CA GLY A 195 21.50 -1.95 -16.16
C GLY A 195 21.31 -2.23 -17.63
N ALA A 196 20.73 -3.38 -18.01
CA ALA A 196 20.27 -3.63 -19.39
C ALA A 196 19.32 -2.51 -19.89
N LEU A 197 18.56 -1.91 -18.97
CA LEU A 197 17.62 -0.81 -19.22
C LEU A 197 18.25 0.60 -19.21
N GLY A 198 19.56 0.73 -18.97
CA GLY A 198 20.34 1.96 -19.19
C GLY A 198 20.28 3.04 -18.10
N GLU A 199 19.65 2.78 -16.94
CA GLU A 199 19.41 3.76 -15.87
C GLU A 199 20.29 3.54 -14.62
N SER A 200 20.78 2.32 -14.37
CA SER A 200 21.77 2.04 -13.31
C SER A 200 22.61 0.83 -13.70
N PHE A 201 23.94 0.98 -13.80
CA PHE A 201 24.84 -0.12 -14.19
C PHE A 201 25.46 -0.78 -12.98
N GLY A 202 25.54 -2.10 -12.95
CA GLY A 202 26.13 -2.79 -11.80
C GLY A 202 25.81 -4.28 -11.75
N PHE A 203 25.93 -4.84 -10.55
CA PHE A 203 25.44 -6.18 -10.25
C PHE A 203 25.03 -6.31 -8.78
N VAL A 204 24.13 -7.25 -8.52
CA VAL A 204 23.66 -7.64 -7.20
C VAL A 204 24.07 -9.09 -6.93
N VAL A 205 24.63 -9.35 -5.75
CA VAL A 205 25.11 -10.65 -5.29
C VAL A 205 24.18 -11.17 -4.21
N PHE A 206 23.49 -12.25 -4.53
CA PHE A 206 22.67 -13.02 -3.59
C PHE A 206 23.45 -14.25 -3.10
N PRO A 207 23.26 -14.68 -1.84
CA PRO A 207 23.96 -15.85 -1.30
C PRO A 207 23.71 -17.15 -2.09
N SER A 208 22.56 -17.26 -2.75
CA SER A 208 22.18 -18.43 -3.56
C SER A 208 21.05 -18.10 -4.53
N ARG A 209 20.74 -19.02 -5.45
CA ARG A 209 19.54 -18.91 -6.30
C ARG A 209 18.24 -18.87 -5.49
N VAL A 210 18.14 -19.65 -4.41
CA VAL A 210 16.97 -19.62 -3.52
C VAL A 210 16.80 -18.25 -2.87
N ALA A 211 17.89 -17.60 -2.47
CA ALA A 211 17.86 -16.25 -1.96
C ALA A 211 17.39 -15.23 -3.01
N PHE A 212 17.89 -15.35 -4.25
CA PHE A 212 17.43 -14.51 -5.37
C PHE A 212 15.93 -14.70 -5.65
N GLU A 213 15.44 -15.94 -5.67
CA GLU A 213 14.01 -16.22 -5.88
C GLU A 213 13.14 -15.69 -4.72
N ALA A 214 13.62 -15.79 -3.47
CA ALA A 214 12.94 -15.20 -2.32
C ALA A 214 12.87 -13.66 -2.43
N PHE A 215 13.94 -13.02 -2.91
CA PHE A 215 13.97 -11.58 -3.18
C PHE A 215 12.98 -11.18 -4.27
N LEU A 216 12.94 -11.89 -5.40
CA LEU A 216 11.96 -11.64 -6.45
C LEU A 216 10.53 -11.83 -5.94
N HIS A 217 10.28 -12.87 -5.15
CA HIS A 217 8.96 -13.12 -4.59
C HIS A 217 8.52 -12.02 -3.62
N ALA A 218 9.44 -11.54 -2.78
CA ALA A 218 9.19 -10.44 -1.85
C ALA A 218 8.93 -9.10 -2.56
N THR A 219 9.49 -8.89 -3.75
CA THR A 219 9.44 -7.60 -4.46
C THR A 219 8.47 -7.57 -5.65
N ALA A 220 7.92 -8.72 -6.06
CA ALA A 220 7.03 -8.85 -7.23
C ALA A 220 5.73 -8.02 -7.13
N GLY A 221 5.28 -7.65 -5.92
CA GLY A 221 4.07 -6.85 -5.67
C GLY A 221 4.31 -5.38 -5.33
N GLY A 222 5.55 -4.90 -5.46
CA GLY A 222 5.97 -3.62 -4.87
C GLY A 222 6.24 -3.76 -3.36
N MET A 223 6.87 -2.73 -2.79
CA MET A 223 7.09 -2.69 -1.33
C MET A 223 5.76 -2.42 -0.62
N PRO A 224 5.48 -3.06 0.52
CA PRO A 224 4.24 -2.84 1.27
C PRO A 224 4.11 -1.36 1.68
N GLU A 225 2.92 -0.78 1.47
CA GLU A 225 2.61 0.60 1.93
C GLU A 225 2.61 0.71 3.47
N GLU A 226 2.29 -0.39 4.17
CA GLU A 226 2.22 -0.51 5.63
C GLU A 226 2.80 -1.86 6.12
N GLY A 227 3.57 -1.83 7.22
CA GLY A 227 4.16 -3.03 7.86
C GLY A 227 5.69 -3.21 7.64
N PRO A 228 6.32 -4.17 8.34
CA PRO A 228 7.76 -4.41 8.24
C PRO A 228 8.14 -4.94 6.85
N ILE A 229 9.23 -4.42 6.30
CA ILE A 229 9.75 -4.90 5.02
C ILE A 229 10.53 -6.20 5.26
N ASP A 230 10.28 -7.21 4.44
CA ASP A 230 11.06 -8.45 4.40
C ASP A 230 11.38 -8.79 2.93
N LEU A 231 12.63 -8.58 2.54
CA LEU A 231 13.18 -8.88 1.22
C LEU A 231 13.45 -10.38 1.01
N GLY A 232 13.15 -11.23 1.99
CA GLY A 232 13.45 -12.66 1.99
C GLY A 232 14.93 -13.00 2.15
N THR A 233 15.84 -12.07 1.84
CA THR A 233 17.29 -12.26 1.90
C THR A 233 18.06 -10.95 2.05
N ALA A 234 19.28 -11.04 2.58
CA ALA A 234 20.25 -9.96 2.51
C ALA A 234 21.08 -10.08 1.22
N HIS A 235 21.55 -8.97 0.67
CA HIS A 235 22.32 -8.95 -0.56
C HIS A 235 23.38 -7.84 -0.58
N LEU A 236 24.40 -8.04 -1.40
CA LEU A 236 25.42 -7.04 -1.72
C LEU A 236 25.14 -6.48 -3.10
N ALA A 237 25.44 -5.21 -3.34
CA ALA A 237 25.40 -4.64 -4.68
C ALA A 237 26.59 -3.71 -4.94
N LEU A 238 27.00 -3.67 -6.20
CA LEU A 238 27.97 -2.70 -6.71
C LEU A 238 27.36 -1.99 -7.91
N ASN A 239 27.11 -0.68 -7.76
CA ASN A 239 26.56 0.19 -8.79
C ASN A 239 27.63 1.13 -9.33
N PHE A 240 27.42 1.66 -10.53
CA PHE A 240 28.27 2.67 -11.15
C PHE A 240 27.50 3.97 -11.36
N GLU A 241 27.97 5.04 -10.74
CA GLU A 241 27.35 6.36 -10.80
C GLU A 241 28.17 7.38 -11.60
N GLU A 242 27.46 8.41 -12.08
CA GLU A 242 28.10 9.59 -12.65
C GLU A 242 28.61 10.52 -11.55
N HIS A 243 29.74 11.19 -11.81
CA HIS A 243 30.36 12.14 -10.87
C HIS A 243 29.38 13.10 -10.18
N ARG A 244 28.34 13.57 -10.86
CA ARG A 244 27.36 14.53 -10.32
C ARG A 244 26.40 13.92 -9.30
N ASP A 245 26.21 12.60 -9.36
CA ASP A 245 25.28 11.82 -8.56
C ASP A 245 25.99 11.18 -7.35
N VAL A 246 27.33 11.33 -7.27
CA VAL A 246 28.17 10.90 -6.14
C VAL A 246 28.33 12.06 -5.13
N PRO A 247 28.19 11.79 -3.82
CA PRO A 247 28.44 12.77 -2.77
C PRO A 247 29.82 13.44 -2.86
N LYS A 248 29.86 14.77 -2.66
CA LYS A 248 31.08 15.58 -2.86
C LYS A 248 32.27 15.12 -2.01
N LYS A 249 32.03 14.61 -0.79
CA LYS A 249 33.07 14.08 0.10
C LYS A 249 33.74 12.85 -0.52
N MET A 250 32.95 11.90 -1.02
CA MET A 250 33.42 10.71 -1.74
C MET A 250 34.21 11.07 -3.01
N VAL A 251 33.72 12.02 -3.81
CA VAL A 251 34.46 12.49 -5.00
C VAL A 251 35.85 13.03 -4.64
N ARG A 252 35.96 13.77 -3.53
CA ARG A 252 37.25 14.28 -3.03
C ARG A 252 38.15 13.14 -2.54
N GLU A 253 37.62 12.14 -1.86
CA GLU A 253 38.40 10.96 -1.43
C GLU A 253 39.01 10.24 -2.62
N VAL A 254 38.24 9.97 -3.67
CA VAL A 254 38.76 9.35 -4.90
C VAL A 254 39.92 10.17 -5.47
N ALA A 255 39.77 11.50 -5.54
CA ALA A 255 40.81 12.39 -6.05
C ALA A 255 42.04 12.46 -5.15
N SER A 256 41.87 12.45 -3.83
CA SER A 256 42.94 12.53 -2.84
C SER A 256 43.76 11.24 -2.76
N HIS A 257 43.11 10.08 -2.83
CA HIS A 257 43.77 8.78 -2.77
C HIS A 257 44.22 8.26 -4.14
N GLY A 258 43.78 8.90 -5.22
CA GLY A 258 44.15 8.52 -6.59
C GLY A 258 43.61 7.16 -7.00
N TRP A 259 42.46 6.75 -6.47
CA TRP A 259 41.85 5.47 -6.84
C TRP A 259 41.43 5.46 -8.30
N PRO A 260 41.67 4.35 -9.02
CA PRO A 260 41.47 4.31 -10.46
C PRO A 260 39.99 4.24 -10.84
N LEU A 261 39.61 4.96 -11.90
CA LEU A 261 38.27 4.95 -12.48
C LEU A 261 38.34 4.61 -13.97
N ALA A 262 37.35 3.88 -14.49
CA ALA A 262 37.22 3.64 -15.92
C ALA A 262 36.77 4.89 -16.71
N GLY A 263 36.17 5.87 -16.01
CA GLY A 263 35.73 7.13 -16.58
C GLY A 263 34.81 7.92 -15.63
N PRO A 264 34.30 9.09 -16.04
CA PRO A 264 33.50 9.98 -15.19
C PRO A 264 32.09 9.44 -14.86
N LYS A 265 31.69 8.33 -15.46
CA LYS A 265 30.41 7.62 -15.25
C LYS A 265 30.55 6.30 -14.49
N ALA A 266 31.74 6.03 -13.95
CA ALA A 266 32.12 4.73 -13.44
C ALA A 266 32.55 4.78 -11.98
N TYR A 267 31.93 5.65 -11.17
CA TYR A 267 32.18 5.67 -9.73
C TYR A 267 31.51 4.46 -9.07
N PRO A 268 32.27 3.50 -8.50
CA PRO A 268 31.65 2.36 -7.84
C PRO A 268 30.97 2.79 -6.54
N LEU A 269 29.73 2.39 -6.32
CA LEU A 269 29.02 2.50 -5.06
C LEU A 269 28.68 1.09 -4.56
N ALA A 270 29.32 0.70 -3.47
CA ALA A 270 29.11 -0.58 -2.82
C ALA A 270 28.08 -0.44 -1.70
N MET A 271 27.14 -1.37 -1.62
CA MET A 271 26.11 -1.39 -0.59
C MET A 271 25.80 -2.81 -0.14
N ARG A 272 25.39 -2.93 1.12
CA ARG A 272 24.81 -4.12 1.69
C ARG A 272 23.45 -3.78 2.23
N ILE A 273 22.45 -4.58 1.87
CA ILE A 273 21.07 -4.41 2.31
C ILE A 273 20.70 -5.67 3.08
N ASP A 274 20.29 -5.50 4.33
CA ASP A 274 19.82 -6.62 5.14
C ASP A 274 18.41 -7.06 4.72
N ARG A 275 18.00 -8.23 5.21
CA ARG A 275 16.71 -8.85 4.86
C ARG A 275 15.52 -7.91 5.14
N ASP A 276 15.62 -7.02 6.11
CA ASP A 276 14.57 -6.07 6.46
C ASP A 276 14.70 -4.71 5.74
N ALA A 277 15.41 -4.69 4.62
CA ALA A 277 15.68 -3.53 3.78
C ALA A 277 16.51 -2.40 4.42
N VAL A 278 17.09 -2.64 5.60
CA VAL A 278 17.96 -1.66 6.26
C VAL A 278 19.36 -1.69 5.64
N PRO A 279 19.93 -0.54 5.22
CA PRO A 279 21.32 -0.46 4.80
C PRO A 279 22.27 -0.87 5.91
N HIS A 280 23.12 -1.86 5.64
CA HIS A 280 24.11 -2.37 6.57
C HIS A 280 25.47 -1.67 6.32
N PRO A 281 26.18 -1.20 7.36
CA PRO A 281 27.52 -0.63 7.21
C PRO A 281 28.50 -1.64 6.64
N MET A 282 29.05 -1.36 5.45
CA MET A 282 29.97 -2.25 4.74
C MET A 282 31.17 -2.65 5.61
N ASP A 283 31.56 -3.92 5.63
CA ASP A 283 32.83 -4.33 6.21
C ASP A 283 33.91 -4.62 5.14
N ALA A 284 35.14 -4.91 5.58
CA ALA A 284 36.24 -5.20 4.67
C ALA A 284 35.99 -6.48 3.84
N ARG A 285 35.30 -7.48 4.39
CA ARG A 285 34.98 -8.73 3.68
C ARG A 285 33.93 -8.48 2.61
N ASP A 286 32.92 -7.66 2.88
CA ASP A 286 31.88 -7.30 1.91
C ASP A 286 32.51 -6.65 0.66
N LEU A 287 33.47 -5.74 0.85
CA LEU A 287 34.22 -5.13 -0.25
C LEU A 287 35.12 -6.13 -0.99
N GLU A 288 35.79 -7.04 -0.29
CA GLU A 288 36.59 -8.11 -0.91
C GLU A 288 35.72 -9.06 -1.75
N VAL A 289 34.49 -9.38 -1.29
CA VAL A 289 33.53 -10.20 -2.05
C VAL A 289 33.07 -9.48 -3.31
N LEU A 290 32.73 -8.19 -3.23
CA LEU A 290 32.35 -7.40 -4.41
C LEU A 290 33.51 -7.27 -5.41
N ALA A 291 34.74 -7.05 -4.93
CA ALA A 291 35.93 -6.97 -5.79
C ALA A 291 36.26 -8.31 -6.46
N ALA A 292 36.17 -9.43 -5.72
CA ALA A 292 36.36 -10.77 -6.27
C ALA A 292 35.28 -11.12 -7.30
N THR A 293 34.01 -10.76 -7.02
CA THR A 293 32.89 -10.95 -7.95
C THR A 293 33.08 -10.13 -9.22
N ALA A 294 33.44 -8.86 -9.11
CA ALA A 294 33.75 -8.02 -10.26
C ALA A 294 34.91 -8.57 -11.09
N THR A 295 35.93 -9.14 -10.44
CA THR A 295 37.04 -9.84 -11.11
C THR A 295 36.55 -11.08 -11.86
N ALA A 296 35.70 -11.91 -11.25
CA ALA A 296 35.13 -13.10 -11.87
C ALA A 296 34.29 -12.74 -13.11
N LEU A 297 33.42 -11.74 -12.98
CA LEU A 297 32.63 -11.21 -14.11
C LEU A 297 33.55 -10.65 -15.21
N THR A 298 34.59 -9.90 -14.86
CA THR A 298 35.56 -9.39 -15.85
C THR A 298 36.16 -10.53 -16.67
N LYS A 299 36.55 -11.64 -16.03
CA LYS A 299 37.08 -12.82 -16.74
C LYS A 299 36.05 -13.47 -17.64
N LEU A 300 34.83 -13.65 -17.15
CA LEU A 300 33.73 -14.25 -17.90
C LEU A 300 33.41 -13.42 -19.16
N PHE A 301 33.18 -12.12 -19.00
CA PHE A 301 32.75 -11.26 -20.11
C PHE A 301 33.89 -10.92 -21.08
N SER A 302 35.13 -10.75 -20.62
CA SER A 302 36.24 -10.53 -21.55
C SER A 302 36.53 -11.74 -22.43
N ALA A 303 36.29 -12.96 -21.95
CA ALA A 303 36.53 -14.19 -22.70
C ALA A 303 35.32 -14.62 -23.56
N HIS A 304 34.09 -14.40 -23.05
CA HIS A 304 32.90 -15.07 -23.58
C HIS A 304 31.71 -14.15 -23.88
N ALA A 305 31.88 -12.82 -23.98
CA ALA A 305 30.76 -11.90 -24.19
C ALA A 305 29.84 -12.24 -25.37
N LYS A 306 30.37 -12.81 -26.46
CA LYS A 306 29.57 -13.18 -27.64
C LYS A 306 28.75 -14.44 -27.40
N GLU A 307 29.37 -15.44 -26.78
CA GLU A 307 28.75 -16.70 -26.39
C GLU A 307 27.65 -16.46 -25.35
N ILE A 308 27.91 -15.61 -24.37
CA ILE A 308 26.95 -15.18 -23.34
C ILE A 308 25.73 -14.52 -23.98
N ALA A 309 25.94 -13.56 -24.89
CA ALA A 309 24.86 -12.88 -25.61
C ALA A 309 24.06 -13.82 -26.53
N ALA A 310 24.65 -14.94 -26.94
CA ALA A 310 23.99 -16.00 -27.68
C ALA A 310 23.30 -17.05 -26.78
N GLY A 311 23.31 -16.86 -25.45
CA GLY A 311 22.74 -17.78 -24.47
C GLY A 311 23.51 -19.09 -24.30
N GLN A 312 24.77 -19.16 -24.74
CA GLN A 312 25.57 -20.37 -24.66
C GLN A 312 26.15 -20.57 -23.25
N PRO A 313 26.15 -21.82 -22.72
CA PRO A 313 26.81 -22.12 -21.46
C PRO A 313 28.31 -21.87 -21.51
N VAL A 314 28.81 -21.03 -20.62
CA VAL A 314 30.22 -20.69 -20.51
C VAL A 314 30.65 -20.58 -19.04
N GLU A 315 31.93 -20.87 -18.80
CA GLU A 315 32.57 -20.75 -17.49
C GLU A 315 33.94 -20.09 -17.69
N ALA A 316 34.32 -19.23 -16.76
CA ALA A 316 35.64 -18.64 -16.70
C ALA A 316 36.19 -18.72 -15.28
N THR A 317 37.46 -19.09 -15.19
CA THR A 317 38.22 -19.08 -13.93
C THR A 317 39.32 -18.03 -14.03
N GLY A 318 39.55 -17.32 -12.94
CA GLY A 318 40.64 -16.37 -12.81
C GLY A 318 41.20 -16.36 -11.41
N THR A 319 42.15 -15.46 -11.19
CA THR A 319 42.73 -15.19 -9.89
C THR A 319 42.39 -13.76 -9.48
N TYR A 320 41.77 -13.64 -8.32
CA TYR A 320 41.77 -12.43 -7.52
C TYR A 320 43.02 -12.45 -6.62
N ARG A 321 43.38 -11.30 -6.03
CA ARG A 321 44.42 -11.09 -5.00
C ARG A 321 45.13 -12.36 -4.48
N ASP A 322 46.46 -12.31 -4.37
CA ASP A 322 47.26 -13.33 -3.66
C ASP A 322 46.98 -14.78 -4.15
N GLY A 323 46.50 -14.93 -5.38
CA GLY A 323 46.18 -16.22 -5.99
C GLY A 323 44.83 -16.81 -5.61
N ILE A 324 43.92 -16.04 -4.99
CA ILE A 324 42.56 -16.51 -4.69
C ILE A 324 41.84 -16.84 -6.00
N GLU A 325 41.43 -18.10 -6.18
CA GLU A 325 40.63 -18.51 -7.33
C GLU A 325 39.24 -17.86 -7.29
N VAL A 326 38.82 -17.31 -8.42
CA VAL A 326 37.45 -16.85 -8.65
C VAL A 326 36.90 -17.55 -9.89
N ARG A 327 35.65 -17.99 -9.81
CA ARG A 327 34.98 -18.70 -10.90
C ARG A 327 33.62 -18.08 -11.16
N ALA A 328 33.29 -17.89 -12.43
CA ALA A 328 31.98 -17.43 -12.85
C ALA A 328 31.46 -18.30 -14.00
N ARG A 329 30.17 -18.65 -13.96
CA ARG A 329 29.52 -19.41 -15.03
C ARG A 329 28.09 -18.97 -15.27
N THR A 330 27.65 -19.09 -16.52
CA THR A 330 26.27 -18.81 -16.95
C THR A 330 25.86 -19.79 -18.04
N PRO A 331 24.61 -20.28 -18.10
CA PRO A 331 23.54 -20.08 -17.11
C PRO A 331 23.86 -20.68 -15.73
N TYR A 332 23.25 -20.15 -14.67
CA TYR A 332 23.49 -20.56 -13.27
C TYR A 332 23.47 -22.10 -13.06
N GLU A 333 22.58 -22.81 -13.78
CA GLU A 333 22.36 -24.27 -13.65
C GLU A 333 23.26 -25.16 -14.52
N SER A 334 24.16 -24.63 -15.36
CA SER A 334 24.99 -25.51 -16.20
C SER A 334 25.90 -26.39 -15.31
N ALA A 335 25.65 -27.71 -15.35
CA ALA A 335 25.98 -28.63 -14.26
C ALA A 335 27.44 -29.11 -14.18
N ALA A 336 27.94 -29.18 -12.95
CA ALA A 336 28.63 -30.35 -12.40
C ALA A 336 28.31 -30.44 -10.90
N ALA A 337 27.62 -31.53 -10.52
CA ALA A 337 27.31 -32.02 -9.16
C ALA A 337 26.73 -31.05 -8.13
N ASP A 338 25.40 -31.13 -7.92
CA ASP A 338 24.86 -31.50 -6.61
C ASP A 338 23.38 -31.90 -6.74
N THR A 339 23.17 -33.21 -6.81
CA THR A 339 21.91 -33.87 -6.47
C THR A 339 21.70 -33.76 -4.97
N VAL A 340 20.81 -32.87 -4.54
CA VAL A 340 19.98 -33.06 -3.34
C VAL A 340 18.57 -32.61 -3.70
N GLY A 341 17.61 -33.48 -3.45
CA GLY A 341 16.34 -33.49 -4.14
C GLY A 341 15.45 -32.30 -3.83
N SER A 342 14.86 -31.74 -4.87
CA SER A 342 13.52 -31.18 -4.79
C SER A 342 12.65 -31.94 -5.79
N SER A 343 11.80 -32.79 -5.25
CA SER A 343 10.68 -33.38 -5.96
C SER A 343 9.68 -32.25 -6.22
N VAL A 344 9.70 -31.68 -7.43
CA VAL A 344 8.51 -31.03 -7.99
C VAL A 344 8.12 -31.83 -9.23
N ALA A 345 6.91 -32.38 -9.17
CA ALA A 345 6.33 -33.18 -10.23
C ALA A 345 6.25 -32.37 -11.53
N PRO A 346 6.47 -32.99 -12.71
CA PRO A 346 6.22 -32.33 -13.98
C PRO A 346 4.70 -32.26 -14.20
N SER A 347 4.11 -31.09 -13.96
CA SER A 347 2.83 -30.78 -14.62
C SER A 347 3.18 -30.16 -15.96
N GLY A 348 2.66 -30.74 -17.04
CA GLY A 348 2.92 -30.32 -18.43
C GLY A 348 2.28 -28.99 -18.82
N GLU A 349 2.20 -28.02 -17.91
CA GLU A 349 1.76 -26.65 -18.23
C GLU A 349 2.93 -25.85 -18.76
N VAL A 350 2.77 -25.31 -19.96
CA VAL A 350 3.71 -24.36 -20.56
C VAL A 350 3.54 -23.03 -19.84
N ASP A 351 4.61 -22.55 -19.19
CA ASP A 351 4.60 -21.26 -18.49
C ASP A 351 4.43 -20.10 -19.49
N VAL A 352 3.22 -19.53 -19.51
CA VAL A 352 2.84 -18.44 -20.41
C VAL A 352 3.60 -17.16 -20.09
N ASN A 353 3.91 -16.90 -18.82
CA ASN A 353 4.71 -15.73 -18.42
C ASN A 353 6.13 -15.85 -18.97
N ALA A 354 6.69 -17.07 -18.99
CA ALA A 354 7.99 -17.32 -19.60
C ALA A 354 7.96 -17.17 -21.14
N ILE A 355 6.84 -17.48 -21.81
CA ILE A 355 6.67 -17.21 -23.25
C ILE A 355 6.59 -15.70 -23.51
N GLU A 356 5.77 -14.99 -22.74
CA GLU A 356 5.58 -13.55 -22.88
C GLU A 356 6.88 -12.79 -22.64
N GLY A 357 7.63 -13.11 -21.59
CA GLY A 357 8.93 -12.50 -21.30
C GLY A 357 9.94 -12.68 -22.44
N ARG A 358 10.10 -13.91 -22.95
CA ARG A 358 11.01 -14.18 -24.08
C ARG A 358 10.60 -13.43 -25.35
N LEU A 359 9.31 -13.44 -25.68
CA LEU A 359 8.80 -12.76 -26.86
C LEU A 359 8.91 -11.24 -26.73
N ALA A 360 8.64 -10.69 -25.56
CA ALA A 360 8.77 -9.26 -25.29
C ALA A 360 10.21 -8.79 -25.52
N GLN A 361 11.17 -9.52 -24.99
CA GLN A 361 12.59 -9.25 -25.15
C GLN A 361 13.05 -9.39 -26.62
N ALA A 362 12.62 -10.45 -27.32
CA ALA A 362 12.95 -10.66 -28.73
C ALA A 362 12.36 -9.54 -29.62
N MET A 363 11.10 -9.16 -29.38
CA MET A 363 10.44 -8.07 -30.10
C MET A 363 11.09 -6.71 -29.80
N TRP A 364 11.55 -6.50 -28.56
CA TRP A 364 12.25 -5.28 -28.17
C TRP A 364 13.60 -5.16 -28.87
N ARG A 365 14.40 -6.25 -28.91
CA ARG A 365 15.67 -6.31 -29.64
C ARG A 365 15.46 -6.04 -31.13
N PHE A 366 14.48 -6.73 -31.73
CA PHE A 366 14.08 -6.50 -33.12
C PHE A 366 13.72 -5.03 -33.39
N ALA A 367 12.90 -4.41 -32.53
CA ALA A 367 12.49 -3.02 -32.69
C ALA A 367 13.69 -2.06 -32.59
N GLN A 368 14.62 -2.34 -31.68
CA GLN A 368 15.82 -1.53 -31.49
C GLN A 368 16.76 -1.62 -32.70
N GLU A 369 16.99 -2.82 -33.22
CA GLU A 369 17.83 -3.05 -34.40
C GLU A 369 17.22 -2.44 -35.66
N ARG A 370 15.92 -2.64 -35.87
CA ARG A 370 15.23 -2.24 -37.10
C ARG A 370 14.89 -0.75 -37.15
N PHE A 371 14.39 -0.18 -36.05
CA PHE A 371 13.83 1.18 -36.05
C PHE A 371 14.67 2.18 -35.22
N GLY A 372 15.64 1.71 -34.44
CA GLY A 372 16.69 2.51 -33.81
C GLY A 372 16.19 3.77 -33.07
N LYS A 373 16.37 4.95 -33.69
CA LYS A 373 15.98 6.24 -33.09
C LYS A 373 14.47 6.42 -32.94
N ALA A 374 13.67 5.86 -33.86
CA ALA A 374 12.21 5.95 -33.80
C ALA A 374 11.69 5.15 -32.59
N TRP A 375 12.17 3.92 -32.40
CA TRP A 375 11.84 3.09 -31.23
C TRP A 375 12.25 3.76 -29.91
N ARG A 376 13.45 4.33 -29.85
CA ARG A 376 13.93 5.06 -28.65
C ARG A 376 13.09 6.28 -28.26
N ARG A 377 12.36 6.90 -29.19
CA ARG A 377 11.47 8.03 -28.88
C ARG A 377 10.18 7.53 -28.22
N VAL A 378 9.62 6.46 -28.75
CA VAL A 378 8.41 5.79 -28.25
C VAL A 378 8.64 5.23 -26.85
N HIS A 379 9.76 4.54 -26.66
CA HIS A 379 10.15 4.01 -25.37
C HIS A 379 10.35 5.11 -24.32
N ARG A 380 10.90 6.28 -24.70
CA ARG A 380 11.09 7.40 -23.76
C ARG A 380 9.78 8.04 -23.29
N SER A 381 8.72 8.04 -24.12
CA SER A 381 7.39 8.50 -23.72
C SER A 381 6.64 7.48 -22.86
N VAL A 382 6.99 6.19 -22.98
CA VAL A 382 6.40 5.08 -22.21
C VAL A 382 7.07 4.97 -20.82
N LYS A 383 8.39 5.19 -20.75
CA LYS A 383 9.21 5.17 -19.52
C LYS A 383 9.08 6.39 -18.61
N SER A 384 8.44 7.48 -19.03
CA SER A 384 8.22 8.63 -18.13
C SER A 384 7.13 8.37 -17.07
N PHE A 385 6.60 7.15 -17.02
CA PHE A 385 5.49 6.72 -16.17
C PHE A 385 5.85 5.37 -15.53
N ASP A 386 6.82 5.35 -14.62
CA ASP A 386 7.28 4.12 -13.95
C ASP A 386 6.13 3.35 -13.26
N ASP A 387 5.09 4.07 -12.82
CA ASP A 387 3.92 3.49 -12.16
C ASP A 387 3.03 2.62 -13.08
N ILE A 388 3.18 2.67 -14.41
CA ILE A 388 2.34 1.92 -15.39
C ILE A 388 3.11 0.93 -16.26
N LEU A 389 4.34 0.55 -15.90
CA LEU A 389 5.15 -0.41 -16.66
C LEU A 389 4.44 -1.73 -17.05
N PRO A 390 3.63 -2.37 -16.17
CA PRO A 390 2.88 -3.59 -16.51
C PRO A 390 1.87 -3.40 -17.66
N PHE A 391 1.43 -2.17 -17.91
CA PHE A 391 0.60 -1.79 -19.05
C PHE A 391 1.43 -1.41 -20.27
N SER A 392 2.38 -0.51 -20.03
CA SER A 392 2.98 0.31 -21.08
C SER A 392 3.96 -0.48 -21.95
N VAL A 393 4.63 -1.49 -21.37
CA VAL A 393 5.51 -2.41 -22.09
C VAL A 393 4.72 -3.33 -23.05
N PRO A 394 3.75 -4.16 -22.59
CA PRO A 394 2.92 -4.96 -23.51
C PRO A 394 2.21 -4.10 -24.56
N TRP A 395 1.68 -2.95 -24.18
CA TRP A 395 1.04 -2.04 -25.13
C TRP A 395 2.00 -1.58 -26.24
N SER A 396 3.23 -1.19 -25.88
CA SER A 396 4.26 -0.76 -26.85
C SER A 396 4.68 -1.86 -27.84
N LEU A 397 4.58 -3.12 -27.42
CA LEU A 397 5.00 -4.27 -28.22
C LEU A 397 3.88 -4.75 -29.14
N TYR A 398 2.67 -4.85 -28.62
CA TYR A 398 1.55 -5.48 -29.31
C TYR A 398 0.59 -4.51 -30.01
N ARG A 399 0.55 -3.23 -29.58
CA ARG A 399 -0.42 -2.24 -30.07
C ARG A 399 0.24 -1.07 -30.79
N PHE A 400 1.39 -0.61 -30.29
CA PHE A 400 2.04 0.56 -30.88
C PHE A 400 2.42 0.36 -32.35
N ARG A 401 2.13 1.38 -33.16
CA ARG A 401 2.38 1.38 -34.60
C ARG A 401 3.63 2.17 -34.95
N ILE A 402 4.56 1.51 -35.64
CA ILE A 402 5.74 2.13 -36.24
C ILE A 402 5.54 2.11 -37.75
N GLU A 403 5.64 3.27 -38.38
CA GLU A 403 5.40 3.43 -39.83
C GLU A 403 4.00 2.91 -40.26
N GLY A 404 2.98 3.13 -39.43
CA GLY A 404 1.58 2.76 -39.71
C GLY A 404 1.21 1.29 -39.41
N ARG A 405 2.17 0.45 -39.01
CA ARG A 405 1.96 -0.98 -38.74
C ARG A 405 2.39 -1.35 -37.32
N ARG A 406 1.67 -2.27 -36.66
CA ARG A 406 1.97 -2.70 -35.27
C ARG A 406 3.32 -3.39 -35.21
N LEU A 407 4.10 -3.14 -34.15
CA LEU A 407 5.42 -3.76 -33.99
C LEU A 407 5.36 -5.30 -34.02
N VAL A 408 4.37 -5.90 -33.36
CA VAL A 408 4.12 -7.35 -33.40
C VAL A 408 3.91 -7.88 -34.82
N ASP A 409 3.26 -7.12 -35.72
CA ASP A 409 3.04 -7.57 -37.09
C ASP A 409 4.34 -7.52 -37.91
N TRP A 410 5.22 -6.55 -37.65
CA TRP A 410 6.56 -6.52 -38.24
C TRP A 410 7.41 -7.71 -37.78
N PHE A 411 7.43 -7.95 -36.47
CA PHE A 411 8.19 -9.04 -35.88
C PHE A 411 7.69 -10.41 -36.37
N PHE A 412 6.38 -10.62 -36.37
CA PHE A 412 5.78 -11.87 -36.79
C PHE A 412 6.14 -12.23 -38.23
N ASP A 413 6.01 -11.28 -39.17
CA ASP A 413 6.32 -11.54 -40.57
C ASP A 413 7.78 -11.99 -40.79
N GLU A 414 8.72 -11.36 -40.07
CA GLU A 414 10.17 -11.57 -40.25
C GLU A 414 10.71 -12.77 -39.47
N TYR A 415 10.07 -13.14 -38.35
CA TYR A 415 10.58 -14.16 -37.43
C TYR A 415 9.69 -15.40 -37.31
N GLN A 416 8.50 -15.45 -37.91
CA GLN A 416 7.57 -16.58 -37.78
C GLN A 416 8.22 -17.95 -38.00
N ASP A 417 9.11 -18.09 -38.98
CA ASP A 417 9.79 -19.36 -39.30
C ASP A 417 10.80 -19.81 -38.23
N ARG A 418 11.22 -18.90 -37.36
CA ARG A 418 12.16 -19.14 -36.26
C ARG A 418 11.46 -19.30 -34.90
N LEU A 419 10.16 -18.99 -34.83
CA LEU A 419 9.37 -19.13 -33.62
C LEU A 419 8.91 -20.58 -33.44
N SER A 420 8.91 -21.04 -32.19
CA SER A 420 8.24 -22.29 -31.82
C SER A 420 6.73 -22.20 -32.08
N GLU A 421 6.07 -23.35 -32.15
CA GLU A 421 4.61 -23.42 -32.32
C GLU A 421 3.86 -22.68 -31.19
N SER A 422 4.33 -22.81 -29.95
CA SER A 422 3.77 -22.12 -28.78
C SER A 422 3.94 -20.60 -28.86
N GLU A 423 5.10 -20.11 -29.30
CA GLU A 423 5.36 -18.68 -29.46
C GLU A 423 4.55 -18.08 -30.60
N ARG A 424 4.44 -18.79 -31.73
CA ARG A 424 3.60 -18.37 -32.86
C ARG A 424 2.14 -18.29 -32.44
N GLY A 425 1.65 -19.30 -31.72
CA GLY A 425 0.30 -19.32 -31.17
C GLY A 425 0.03 -18.15 -30.21
N TRP A 426 0.98 -17.83 -29.32
CA TRP A 426 0.87 -16.68 -28.43
C TRP A 426 0.79 -15.35 -29.19
N LEU A 427 1.68 -15.12 -30.17
CA LEU A 427 1.64 -13.91 -30.97
C LEU A 427 0.35 -13.79 -31.79
N GLU A 428 -0.18 -14.89 -32.31
CA GLU A 428 -1.46 -14.88 -33.01
C GLU A 428 -2.63 -14.49 -32.09
N LEU A 429 -2.64 -14.98 -30.84
CA LEU A 429 -3.63 -14.57 -29.83
C LEU A 429 -3.51 -13.07 -29.54
N MET A 430 -2.29 -12.59 -29.27
CA MET A 430 -2.04 -11.18 -28.98
C MET A 430 -2.37 -10.25 -30.17
N ARG A 431 -2.18 -10.71 -31.41
CA ARG A 431 -2.57 -9.96 -32.62
C ARG A 431 -4.08 -9.85 -32.80
N LYS A 432 -4.85 -10.80 -32.26
CA LYS A 432 -6.32 -10.86 -32.34
C LYS A 432 -7.01 -10.13 -31.18
N SER A 433 -6.36 -10.01 -30.03
CA SER A 433 -6.91 -9.28 -28.88
C SER A 433 -7.04 -7.77 -29.14
N TRP A 434 -7.84 -7.12 -28.29
CA TRP A 434 -8.09 -5.67 -28.27
C TRP A 434 -7.91 -5.15 -26.84
N LEU A 435 -7.80 -3.82 -26.71
CA LEU A 435 -7.85 -3.15 -25.42
C LEU A 435 -9.31 -2.95 -25.00
N GLY A 436 -9.70 -3.53 -23.86
CA GLY A 436 -11.07 -3.52 -23.33
C GLY A 436 -11.19 -2.80 -21.99
N ILE A 437 -12.43 -2.41 -21.64
CA ILE A 437 -12.79 -1.87 -20.32
C ILE A 437 -13.59 -2.95 -19.60
N TRP A 438 -12.97 -3.62 -18.63
CA TRP A 438 -13.52 -4.80 -18.00
C TRP A 438 -14.09 -4.47 -16.61
N GLU A 439 -15.40 -4.56 -16.45
CA GLU A 439 -16.07 -4.51 -15.15
C GLU A 439 -15.84 -5.80 -14.37
N ILE A 440 -15.51 -5.68 -13.08
CA ILE A 440 -15.39 -6.81 -12.17
C ILE A 440 -16.79 -7.19 -11.63
N GLU A 441 -17.37 -8.27 -12.15
CA GLU A 441 -18.68 -8.78 -11.73
C GLU A 441 -18.55 -9.57 -10.39
N SER A 442 -17.52 -10.42 -10.28
CA SER A 442 -17.16 -11.17 -9.07
C SER A 442 -15.66 -11.51 -9.04
N PHE A 443 -15.15 -11.93 -7.88
CA PHE A 443 -13.75 -12.34 -7.74
C PHE A 443 -13.54 -13.29 -6.55
N GLU A 444 -12.51 -14.11 -6.65
CA GLU A 444 -11.96 -14.89 -5.55
C GLU A 444 -10.55 -14.35 -5.22
N PRO A 445 -10.35 -13.71 -4.05
CA PRO A 445 -9.07 -13.14 -3.68
C PRO A 445 -7.94 -14.17 -3.73
N GLY A 446 -6.88 -13.89 -4.48
CA GLY A 446 -5.76 -14.80 -4.64
C GLY A 446 -5.93 -15.86 -5.73
N ALA A 447 -7.05 -15.84 -6.48
CA ALA A 447 -7.35 -16.91 -7.44
C ALA A 447 -7.90 -16.43 -8.79
N SER A 448 -8.99 -15.65 -8.82
CA SER A 448 -9.69 -15.35 -10.08
C SER A 448 -10.51 -14.06 -10.07
N LEU A 449 -10.79 -13.57 -11.29
CA LEU A 449 -11.65 -12.42 -11.58
C LEU A 449 -12.68 -12.81 -12.64
N ASP A 450 -13.96 -12.58 -12.37
CA ASP A 450 -15.02 -12.66 -13.38
C ASP A 450 -15.25 -11.26 -13.97
N LEU A 451 -14.98 -11.14 -15.26
CA LEU A 451 -14.87 -9.87 -15.94
C LEU A 451 -15.88 -9.76 -17.08
N LYS A 452 -16.48 -8.58 -17.23
CA LYS A 452 -17.33 -8.21 -18.37
C LYS A 452 -16.76 -7.01 -19.11
N ASP A 453 -16.46 -7.17 -20.40
CA ASP A 453 -16.07 -6.04 -21.26
C ASP A 453 -17.27 -5.13 -21.51
N LEU A 454 -17.20 -3.90 -21.04
CA LEU A 454 -18.24 -2.89 -21.21
C LEU A 454 -18.31 -2.38 -22.65
N LEU A 455 -17.28 -2.59 -23.47
CA LEU A 455 -17.28 -2.22 -24.88
C LEU A 455 -17.97 -3.28 -25.73
N THR A 456 -17.62 -4.56 -25.57
CA THR A 456 -18.06 -5.66 -26.45
C THR A 456 -19.14 -6.56 -25.84
N GLY A 457 -19.35 -6.50 -24.53
CA GLY A 457 -20.26 -7.37 -23.79
C GLY A 457 -19.70 -8.75 -23.46
N GLU A 458 -18.45 -9.06 -23.86
CA GLU A 458 -17.82 -10.34 -23.59
C GLU A 458 -17.59 -10.58 -22.10
N ARG A 459 -17.67 -11.85 -21.69
CA ARG A 459 -17.41 -12.28 -20.31
C ARG A 459 -16.34 -13.34 -20.25
N HIS A 460 -15.39 -13.17 -19.33
CA HIS A 460 -14.27 -14.08 -19.13
C HIS A 460 -13.98 -14.27 -17.64
N CYS A 461 -13.63 -15.49 -17.25
CA CYS A 461 -13.10 -15.80 -15.92
C CYS A 461 -11.58 -15.91 -16.02
N VAL A 462 -10.87 -14.90 -15.53
CA VAL A 462 -9.42 -14.79 -15.62
C VAL A 462 -8.78 -15.34 -14.34
N LYS A 463 -7.78 -16.22 -14.48
CA LYS A 463 -6.97 -16.64 -13.33
C LYS A 463 -6.00 -15.52 -12.97
N GLU A 464 -6.20 -14.90 -11.81
CA GLU A 464 -5.30 -13.88 -11.29
C GLU A 464 -5.16 -14.03 -9.76
N LYS A 465 -3.93 -14.20 -9.30
CA LYS A 465 -3.53 -14.27 -7.89
C LYS A 465 -3.28 -12.89 -7.27
N MET A 466 -2.61 -11.97 -7.95
CA MET A 466 -2.20 -10.68 -7.34
C MET A 466 -3.26 -9.60 -7.55
N GLY A 467 -3.71 -9.43 -8.79
CA GLY A 467 -4.75 -8.49 -9.19
C GLY A 467 -6.11 -8.74 -8.54
N SER A 468 -6.36 -9.90 -7.92
CA SER A 468 -7.60 -10.20 -7.20
C SER A 468 -7.59 -9.80 -5.71
N GLN A 469 -6.46 -9.41 -5.14
CA GLN A 469 -6.33 -9.09 -3.70
C GLN A 469 -6.75 -7.64 -3.34
N GLY A 470 -6.77 -6.73 -4.32
CA GLY A 470 -7.00 -5.29 -4.11
C GLY A 470 -8.20 -4.70 -4.85
N VAL A 471 -9.04 -5.54 -5.46
CA VAL A 471 -10.18 -5.09 -6.28
C VAL A 471 -11.48 -4.98 -5.49
N ARG A 472 -12.44 -4.23 -6.04
CA ARG A 472 -13.83 -4.20 -5.56
C ARG A 472 -14.78 -4.55 -6.68
N LYS A 473 -15.93 -5.10 -6.30
CA LYS A 473 -17.04 -5.35 -7.20
C LYS A 473 -17.40 -4.03 -7.92
N ARG A 474 -17.73 -4.15 -9.22
CA ARG A 474 -18.09 -3.09 -10.15
C ARG A 474 -16.99 -2.15 -10.62
N GLN A 475 -15.80 -2.16 -10.00
CA GLN A 475 -14.71 -1.38 -10.54
C GLN A 475 -14.34 -1.89 -11.94
N ALA A 476 -13.86 -0.98 -12.79
CA ALA A 476 -13.41 -1.33 -14.12
C ALA A 476 -11.88 -1.30 -14.21
N LEU A 477 -11.33 -2.22 -15.00
CA LEU A 477 -9.91 -2.27 -15.34
C LEU A 477 -9.74 -2.11 -16.85
N LEU A 478 -8.63 -1.49 -17.26
CA LEU A 478 -8.26 -1.35 -18.67
C LEU A 478 -7.19 -2.40 -19.00
N GLY A 479 -7.41 -3.22 -20.01
CA GLY A 479 -6.47 -4.28 -20.37
C GLY A 479 -6.96 -5.17 -21.51
N SER A 480 -6.14 -6.15 -21.91
CA SER A 480 -6.51 -7.15 -22.92
C SER A 480 -6.74 -8.51 -22.25
N VAL A 481 -7.75 -9.26 -22.67
CA VAL A 481 -7.93 -10.66 -22.26
C VAL A 481 -7.60 -11.58 -23.43
N VAL A 482 -6.88 -12.67 -23.16
CA VAL A 482 -6.57 -13.72 -24.14
C VAL A 482 -6.89 -15.08 -23.56
N GLU A 483 -7.48 -15.95 -24.38
CA GLU A 483 -7.71 -17.36 -24.03
C GLU A 483 -6.58 -18.22 -24.59
N HIS A 484 -5.79 -18.85 -23.72
CA HIS A 484 -4.73 -19.77 -24.09
C HIS A 484 -4.97 -21.15 -23.47
N ARG A 485 -5.17 -22.17 -24.32
CA ARG A 485 -5.38 -23.58 -23.91
C ARG A 485 -6.47 -23.75 -22.84
N GLY A 486 -7.58 -23.03 -22.97
CA GLY A 486 -8.72 -23.09 -22.05
C GLY A 486 -8.55 -22.31 -20.74
N THR A 487 -7.52 -21.46 -20.64
CA THR A 487 -7.35 -20.51 -19.53
C THR A 487 -7.37 -19.08 -20.07
N CYS A 488 -8.20 -18.22 -19.48
CA CYS A 488 -8.20 -16.79 -19.79
C CYS A 488 -7.16 -16.06 -18.94
N LEU A 489 -6.38 -15.20 -19.58
CA LEU A 489 -5.29 -14.44 -19.00
C LEU A 489 -5.49 -12.95 -19.32
N MET A 490 -5.19 -12.10 -18.34
CA MET A 490 -5.12 -10.66 -18.55
C MET A 490 -3.70 -10.27 -19.00
N THR A 491 -3.59 -9.41 -20.01
CA THR A 491 -2.31 -8.91 -20.52
C THR A 491 -2.38 -7.40 -20.74
N GLY A 492 -1.28 -6.70 -20.45
CA GLY A 492 -1.20 -5.24 -20.56
C GLY A 492 -2.28 -4.54 -19.75
N THR A 493 -2.28 -4.74 -18.43
CA THR A 493 -3.28 -4.17 -17.51
C THR A 493 -2.85 -2.81 -17.00
N TYR A 494 -3.72 -1.82 -17.12
CA TYR A 494 -3.52 -0.51 -16.51
C TYR A 494 -3.66 -0.61 -14.98
N PRO A 495 -2.71 -0.09 -14.19
CA PRO A 495 -2.63 -0.35 -12.74
C PRO A 495 -3.70 0.36 -11.93
N ARG A 496 -4.25 1.47 -12.44
CA ARG A 496 -5.31 2.23 -11.77
C ARG A 496 -6.69 1.73 -12.20
N LEU A 497 -7.49 1.30 -11.22
CA LEU A 497 -8.89 0.91 -11.39
C LEU A 497 -9.79 2.16 -11.52
N MET A 498 -10.83 2.05 -12.33
CA MET A 498 -11.78 3.13 -12.58
C MET A 498 -13.09 2.90 -11.81
N PRO A 499 -13.65 3.93 -11.16
CA PRO A 499 -15.01 3.87 -10.63
C PRO A 499 -16.05 3.63 -11.74
N PRO A 500 -17.15 2.92 -11.46
CA PRO A 500 -18.18 2.58 -12.44
C PRO A 500 -18.71 3.75 -13.28
N MET A 501 -19.03 4.89 -12.67
CA MET A 501 -19.54 6.06 -13.40
C MET A 501 -18.50 6.64 -14.37
N GLU A 502 -17.27 6.84 -13.90
CA GLU A 502 -16.17 7.31 -14.73
C GLU A 502 -15.87 6.33 -15.88
N ALA A 503 -15.86 5.03 -15.61
CA ALA A 503 -15.68 4.01 -16.65
C ALA A 503 -16.80 4.05 -17.70
N PHE A 504 -18.05 4.20 -17.25
CA PHE A 504 -19.21 4.28 -18.16
C PHE A 504 -19.14 5.50 -19.09
N LYS A 505 -18.69 6.66 -18.60
CA LYS A 505 -18.51 7.86 -19.46
C LYS A 505 -17.50 7.61 -20.58
N ILE A 506 -16.38 6.93 -20.27
CA ILE A 506 -15.38 6.55 -21.27
C ILE A 506 -16.00 5.58 -22.27
N VAL A 507 -16.76 4.58 -21.80
CA VAL A 507 -17.48 3.63 -22.66
C VAL A 507 -18.45 4.35 -23.60
N GLU A 508 -19.27 5.29 -23.11
CA GLU A 508 -20.19 6.07 -23.94
C GLU A 508 -19.45 6.79 -25.07
N GLU A 509 -18.33 7.44 -24.76
CA GLU A 509 -17.55 8.21 -25.73
C GLU A 509 -16.85 7.32 -26.77
N VAL A 510 -16.26 6.21 -26.34
CA VAL A 510 -15.62 5.24 -27.24
C VAL A 510 -16.65 4.56 -28.14
N CYS A 511 -17.78 4.11 -27.59
CA CYS A 511 -18.87 3.49 -28.34
C CYS A 511 -19.47 4.47 -29.36
N ALA A 512 -19.66 5.75 -28.99
CA ALA A 512 -20.09 6.79 -29.91
C ALA A 512 -19.08 6.99 -31.07
N ALA A 513 -17.78 7.02 -30.77
CA ALA A 513 -16.72 7.18 -31.78
C ALA A 513 -16.67 6.02 -32.79
N VAL A 514 -17.00 4.80 -32.37
CA VAL A 514 -17.10 3.63 -33.27
C VAL A 514 -18.49 3.40 -33.85
N GLY A 515 -19.48 4.22 -33.48
CA GLY A 515 -20.87 4.12 -33.93
C GLY A 515 -21.56 2.84 -33.47
N ALA A 516 -21.37 2.48 -32.20
CA ALA A 516 -21.98 1.32 -31.56
C ALA A 516 -22.65 1.71 -30.23
N GLU A 517 -23.51 0.84 -29.73
CA GLU A 517 -24.02 0.94 -28.35
C GLU A 517 -23.02 0.29 -27.38
N PRO A 518 -22.96 0.73 -26.11
CA PRO A 518 -22.24 0.02 -25.05
C PRO A 518 -22.56 -1.49 -25.03
N GLY A 519 -21.53 -2.31 -24.86
CA GLY A 519 -21.63 -3.77 -24.88
C GLY A 519 -21.82 -4.39 -26.28
N HIS A 520 -21.76 -3.61 -27.36
CA HIS A 520 -21.93 -4.09 -28.74
C HIS A 520 -20.90 -3.50 -29.72
N ALA A 521 -19.78 -2.98 -29.22
CA ALA A 521 -18.74 -2.43 -30.07
C ALA A 521 -18.05 -3.53 -30.90
N PRO A 522 -17.90 -3.36 -32.22
CA PRO A 522 -17.21 -4.34 -33.06
C PRO A 522 -15.70 -4.32 -32.80
N VAL A 523 -15.13 -5.48 -32.46
CA VAL A 523 -13.70 -5.67 -32.13
C VAL A 523 -12.76 -5.18 -33.24
N GLU A 524 -13.17 -5.26 -34.51
CA GLU A 524 -12.41 -4.70 -35.64
C GLU A 524 -12.17 -3.21 -35.50
N LYS A 525 -13.19 -2.44 -35.08
CA LYS A 525 -13.06 -0.99 -34.87
C LYS A 525 -12.30 -0.65 -33.60
N LEU A 526 -12.38 -1.50 -32.56
CA LEU A 526 -11.62 -1.34 -31.32
C LEU A 526 -10.11 -1.49 -31.53
N ARG A 527 -9.68 -2.32 -32.50
CA ARG A 527 -8.27 -2.51 -32.88
C ARG A 527 -7.73 -1.43 -33.84
N GLU A 528 -8.56 -0.47 -34.25
CA GLU A 528 -8.10 0.67 -35.05
C GLU A 528 -7.30 1.64 -34.16
N GLU A 529 -6.19 2.16 -34.70
CA GLU A 529 -5.25 3.01 -33.94
C GLU A 529 -5.92 4.24 -33.30
N LYS A 530 -6.84 4.88 -34.03
CA LYS A 530 -7.56 6.06 -33.54
C LYS A 530 -8.43 5.72 -32.31
N THR A 531 -8.98 4.51 -32.26
CA THR A 531 -9.88 4.08 -31.18
C THR A 531 -9.08 3.72 -29.95
N GLU A 532 -7.97 2.98 -30.10
CA GLU A 532 -7.07 2.66 -28.99
C GLU A 532 -6.46 3.93 -28.37
N ARG A 533 -6.08 4.91 -29.20
CA ARG A 533 -5.58 6.21 -28.71
C ARG A 533 -6.65 6.98 -27.95
N LEU A 534 -7.87 7.07 -28.50
CA LEU A 534 -8.99 7.72 -27.82
C LEU A 534 -9.25 7.09 -26.45
N LEU A 535 -9.31 5.75 -26.40
CA LEU A 535 -9.52 5.01 -25.16
C LEU A 535 -8.45 5.34 -24.10
N LEU A 536 -7.19 5.42 -24.49
CA LEU A 536 -6.09 5.77 -23.58
C LEU A 536 -6.15 7.22 -23.13
N ASP A 537 -6.34 8.16 -24.05
CA ASP A 537 -6.41 9.59 -23.74
C ASP A 537 -7.54 9.87 -22.73
N LEU A 538 -8.70 9.23 -22.92
CA LEU A 538 -9.84 9.35 -22.01
C LEU A 538 -9.57 8.71 -20.65
N TRP A 539 -8.95 7.52 -20.63
CA TRP A 539 -8.62 6.83 -19.38
C TRP A 539 -7.63 7.63 -18.54
N GLU A 540 -6.49 8.02 -19.14
CA GLU A 540 -5.45 8.81 -18.45
C GLU A 540 -5.96 10.18 -18.01
N GLY A 541 -6.73 10.86 -18.88
CA GLY A 541 -7.36 12.13 -18.55
C GLY A 541 -8.27 12.03 -17.33
N THR A 542 -9.10 10.99 -17.29
CA THR A 542 -10.03 10.75 -16.18
C THR A 542 -9.31 10.39 -14.88
N ILE A 543 -8.24 9.59 -14.94
CA ILE A 543 -7.40 9.28 -13.77
C ILE A 543 -6.79 10.56 -13.21
N ARG A 544 -6.20 11.43 -14.06
CA ARG A 544 -5.64 12.70 -13.61
C ARG A 544 -6.70 13.59 -12.94
N GLU A 545 -7.89 13.67 -13.50
CA GLU A 545 -9.00 14.42 -12.88
C GLU A 545 -9.43 13.83 -11.53
N LEU A 546 -9.45 12.51 -11.40
CA LEU A 546 -9.72 11.82 -10.13
C LEU A 546 -8.63 12.12 -9.10
N GLU A 547 -7.36 12.00 -9.48
CA GLU A 547 -6.22 12.29 -8.61
C GLU A 547 -6.22 13.75 -8.14
N GLU A 548 -6.49 14.71 -9.04
CA GLU A 548 -6.64 16.11 -8.69
C GLU A 548 -7.81 16.36 -7.73
N ARG A 549 -8.93 15.64 -7.91
CA ARG A 549 -10.09 15.70 -7.00
C ARG A 549 -9.75 15.14 -5.63
N TYR A 550 -9.10 13.97 -5.56
CA TYR A 550 -8.74 13.30 -4.31
C TYR A 550 -7.57 13.95 -3.56
N SER A 551 -6.68 14.66 -4.28
CA SER A 551 -5.58 15.42 -3.67
C SER A 551 -6.06 16.68 -2.94
N ARG A 552 -7.30 17.12 -3.15
CA ARG A 552 -7.88 18.26 -2.43
C ARG A 552 -8.49 17.75 -1.11
N PRO A 553 -8.00 18.23 0.06
CA PRO A 553 -8.55 17.78 1.33
C PRO A 553 -10.05 18.12 1.42
N PRO A 554 -10.91 17.16 1.84
CA PRO A 554 -12.34 17.39 1.93
C PRO A 554 -12.63 18.52 2.92
N GLN A 555 -13.43 19.50 2.50
CA GLN A 555 -13.93 20.52 3.42
C GLN A 555 -15.12 19.95 4.18
N LEU A 556 -14.92 19.58 5.45
CA LEU A 556 -16.02 19.18 6.32
C LEU A 556 -16.81 20.41 6.77
N ALA A 557 -18.11 20.40 6.47
CA ALA A 557 -19.08 21.34 7.00
C ALA A 557 -20.16 20.57 7.79
N ASN A 558 -20.68 21.18 8.85
CA ASN A 558 -21.83 20.66 9.57
C ASN A 558 -23.09 20.66 8.70
N THR A 559 -24.16 19.98 9.16
CA THR A 559 -25.47 19.92 8.47
C THR A 559 -26.12 21.30 8.23
N ASP A 560 -25.59 22.35 8.85
CA ASP A 560 -25.99 23.77 8.69
C ASP A 560 -25.14 24.54 7.66
N GLY A 561 -24.10 23.93 7.09
CA GLY A 561 -23.15 24.58 6.17
C GLY A 561 -22.01 25.35 6.86
N ASP A 562 -21.96 25.33 8.19
CA ASP A 562 -20.87 25.92 8.97
C ASP A 562 -19.62 25.03 8.94
N PRO A 563 -18.39 25.59 8.96
CA PRO A 563 -17.16 24.81 9.11
C PRO A 563 -17.22 23.87 10.33
N PHE A 564 -16.72 22.64 10.17
CA PHE A 564 -16.63 21.68 11.26
C PHE A 564 -15.44 22.04 12.17
N LEU A 565 -15.72 22.58 13.35
CA LEU A 565 -14.73 22.99 14.35
C LEU A 565 -15.21 22.62 15.74
N LEU A 566 -14.57 21.63 16.37
CA LEU A 566 -14.90 21.27 17.75
C LEU A 566 -14.63 22.49 18.65
N THR A 567 -15.65 22.93 19.35
CA THR A 567 -15.64 24.14 20.17
C THR A 567 -16.22 23.80 21.53
N ASN A 568 -15.39 23.90 22.57
CA ASN A 568 -15.80 23.65 23.96
C ASN A 568 -15.83 24.95 24.75
N ASP A 569 -16.96 25.24 25.39
CA ASP A 569 -17.09 26.32 26.38
C ASP A 569 -17.11 25.74 27.79
N ARG A 570 -16.28 26.30 28.68
CA ARG A 570 -16.19 25.87 30.09
C ARG A 570 -16.72 26.94 31.02
N PHE A 571 -17.56 26.54 31.97
CA PHE A 571 -18.17 27.37 32.99
C PHE A 571 -17.90 26.81 34.38
N THR A 572 -17.94 27.68 35.39
CA THR A 572 -17.87 27.32 36.81
C THR A 572 -19.10 27.85 37.54
N PHE A 573 -19.57 27.12 38.55
CA PHE A 573 -20.66 27.51 39.46
C PHE A 573 -20.40 26.98 40.87
N GLU A 574 -21.12 27.48 41.87
CA GLU A 574 -21.01 26.98 43.26
C GLU A 574 -21.59 25.57 43.37
N PRO A 575 -20.89 24.56 43.93
CA PRO A 575 -21.39 23.17 43.94
C PRO A 575 -22.82 22.98 44.48
N GLY A 576 -23.23 23.80 45.45
CA GLY A 576 -24.60 23.79 45.99
C GLY A 576 -25.69 24.24 45.02
N GLU A 577 -25.36 24.92 43.93
CA GLU A 577 -26.29 25.36 42.87
C GLU A 577 -26.47 24.32 41.76
N ARG A 578 -25.82 23.15 41.87
CA ARG A 578 -25.91 22.08 40.86
C ARG A 578 -27.37 21.70 40.50
N PRO A 579 -28.30 21.48 41.45
CA PRO A 579 -29.67 21.12 41.11
C PRO A 579 -30.41 22.20 40.32
N GLU A 580 -30.15 23.47 40.63
CA GLU A 580 -30.71 24.65 39.96
C GLU A 580 -30.15 24.83 38.55
N VAL A 581 -28.84 24.57 38.37
CA VAL A 581 -28.18 24.59 37.07
C VAL A 581 -28.76 23.49 36.17
N GLU A 582 -28.82 22.25 36.64
CA GLU A 582 -29.41 21.14 35.88
C GLU A 582 -30.88 21.39 35.52
N ARG A 583 -31.68 21.95 36.45
CA ARG A 583 -33.07 22.35 36.17
C ARG A 583 -33.14 23.37 35.03
N SER A 584 -32.26 24.37 35.06
CA SER A 584 -32.19 25.42 34.04
C SER A 584 -31.77 24.87 32.68
N ILE A 585 -30.89 23.86 32.63
CA ILE A 585 -30.48 23.18 31.39
C ILE A 585 -31.62 22.33 30.82
N ARG A 586 -32.40 21.61 31.65
CA ARG A 586 -33.59 20.86 31.16
C ARG A 586 -34.61 21.79 30.49
N GLU A 587 -34.79 23.01 31.00
CA GLU A 587 -35.67 24.01 30.40
C GLU A 587 -35.22 24.53 29.02
N LEU A 588 -34.00 24.18 28.57
CA LEU A 588 -33.53 24.46 27.21
C LEU A 588 -34.13 23.53 26.16
N GLY A 589 -34.90 22.52 26.58
CA GLY A 589 -35.32 21.41 25.72
C GLY A 589 -34.19 20.39 25.52
N ALA A 590 -33.21 20.39 26.42
CA ALA A 590 -32.12 19.42 26.43
C ALA A 590 -32.59 18.11 27.08
N TYR A 591 -32.35 16.99 26.41
CA TYR A 591 -32.71 15.66 26.91
C TYR A 591 -31.58 15.14 27.79
N VAL A 592 -31.91 14.58 28.95
CA VAL A 592 -30.92 13.87 29.78
C VAL A 592 -30.52 12.60 29.02
N GLU A 593 -29.22 12.38 28.83
CA GLU A 593 -28.74 11.09 28.34
C GLU A 593 -28.87 10.09 29.51
N GLU A 594 -29.62 8.99 29.34
CA GLU A 594 -29.76 7.97 30.39
C GLU A 594 -28.41 7.28 30.61
N GLU A 595 -27.80 7.46 31.79
CA GLU A 595 -26.57 6.76 32.18
C GLU A 595 -26.89 5.54 33.05
N GLU A 596 -26.41 4.36 32.64
CA GLU A 596 -26.36 3.18 33.51
C GLU A 596 -25.13 3.27 34.45
N GLY A 597 -25.29 3.92 35.60
CA GLY A 597 -24.28 3.96 36.66
C GLY A 597 -24.34 5.21 37.54
N ASP A 598 -23.73 5.13 38.73
CA ASP A 598 -23.58 6.27 39.66
C ASP A 598 -22.44 7.18 39.15
N SER A 599 -22.78 8.17 38.32
CA SER A 599 -21.81 9.11 37.75
C SER A 599 -21.81 10.45 38.51
N SER A 600 -20.62 11.05 38.58
CA SER A 600 -20.37 12.33 39.27
C SER A 600 -20.78 13.56 38.45
N SER A 601 -21.29 13.39 37.23
CA SER A 601 -21.77 14.46 36.35
C SER A 601 -23.10 14.10 35.70
N THR A 602 -23.75 15.04 35.02
CA THR A 602 -25.02 14.81 34.31
C THR A 602 -24.91 15.35 32.90
N CYS A 603 -25.12 14.48 31.91
CA CYS A 603 -25.00 14.78 30.50
C CYS A 603 -26.37 15.11 29.87
N PHE A 604 -26.41 16.18 29.07
CA PHE A 604 -27.58 16.64 28.35
C PHE A 604 -27.27 16.80 26.86
N ALA A 605 -28.15 16.29 26.00
CA ALA A 605 -28.11 16.47 24.56
C ALA A 605 -29.10 17.56 24.12
N VAL A 606 -28.62 18.57 23.39
CA VAL A 606 -29.47 19.59 22.77
C VAL A 606 -29.64 19.24 21.29
N VAL A 607 -30.89 18.99 20.88
CA VAL A 607 -31.19 18.52 19.52
C VAL A 607 -32.18 19.42 18.81
N ARG A 608 -32.17 19.38 17.48
CA ARG A 608 -33.15 20.03 16.61
C ARG A 608 -33.81 18.99 15.72
N ASN A 609 -35.13 18.98 15.70
CA ASN A 609 -35.89 18.19 14.74
C ASN A 609 -35.87 18.89 13.39
N GLU A 610 -35.46 18.17 12.34
CA GLU A 610 -35.40 18.71 10.98
C GLU A 610 -36.77 18.62 10.28
N SER A 611 -37.02 19.51 9.32
CA SER A 611 -38.23 19.46 8.46
C SER A 611 -37.85 19.61 6.98
N GLY A 612 -38.64 19.02 6.07
CA GLY A 612 -38.36 19.04 4.63
C GLY A 612 -37.24 18.08 4.19
N ARG A 613 -36.50 18.40 3.12
CA ARG A 613 -35.44 17.53 2.52
C ARG A 613 -34.40 17.03 3.54
N LYS A 614 -34.02 17.85 4.52
CA LYS A 614 -33.08 17.45 5.58
C LYS A 614 -33.64 16.39 6.53
N ALA A 615 -34.96 16.36 6.74
CA ALA A 615 -35.62 15.38 7.62
C ALA A 615 -35.60 13.95 7.07
N VAL A 616 -35.46 13.78 5.76
CA VAL A 616 -35.35 12.48 5.09
C VAL A 616 -33.96 11.86 5.34
N THR A 617 -32.90 12.67 5.28
CA THR A 617 -31.50 12.23 5.46
C THR A 617 -31.10 12.18 6.94
N MET A 618 -31.52 13.15 7.76
CA MET A 618 -31.18 13.29 9.18
C MET A 618 -32.41 13.81 9.95
N PRO A 619 -33.20 12.96 10.61
CA PRO A 619 -34.43 13.38 11.28
C PRO A 619 -34.18 14.25 12.52
N ILE A 620 -33.00 14.12 13.14
CA ILE A 620 -32.61 14.84 14.35
C ILE A 620 -31.14 15.28 14.20
N THR A 621 -30.88 16.57 14.41
CA THR A 621 -29.54 17.14 14.43
C THR A 621 -29.11 17.40 15.87
N LEU A 622 -28.00 16.79 16.32
CA LEU A 622 -27.35 17.18 17.59
C LEU A 622 -26.70 18.55 17.42
N LEU A 623 -27.15 19.54 18.22
CA LEU A 623 -26.63 20.91 18.23
C LEU A 623 -25.45 21.07 19.20
N GLY A 624 -25.43 20.28 20.27
CA GLY A 624 -24.34 20.26 21.23
C GLY A 624 -24.66 19.40 22.46
N ARG A 625 -23.63 19.09 23.24
CA ARG A 625 -23.73 18.40 24.52
C ARG A 625 -23.39 19.34 25.66
N ILE A 626 -24.08 19.19 26.79
CA ILE A 626 -23.83 19.93 28.02
C ILE A 626 -23.57 18.92 29.13
N GLU A 627 -22.39 18.97 29.74
CA GLU A 627 -22.04 18.15 30.89
C GLU A 627 -22.01 19.03 32.14
N VAL A 628 -22.72 18.62 33.19
CA VAL A 628 -22.78 19.32 34.48
C VAL A 628 -22.13 18.46 35.55
N GLY A 629 -20.94 18.83 36.01
CA GLY A 629 -20.20 18.17 37.10
C GLY A 629 -20.31 18.92 38.42
N ASP A 630 -19.45 18.59 39.39
CA ASP A 630 -19.41 19.25 40.69
C ASP A 630 -18.75 20.64 40.61
N GLY A 631 -19.58 21.65 40.37
CA GLY A 631 -19.17 23.06 40.27
C GLY A 631 -18.62 23.47 38.89
N THR A 632 -18.70 22.59 37.90
CA THR A 632 -18.25 22.84 36.52
C THR A 632 -19.33 22.47 35.51
N LEU A 633 -19.41 23.25 34.42
CA LEU A 633 -20.28 22.95 33.29
C LEU A 633 -19.49 23.09 31.99
N LYS A 634 -19.55 22.07 31.13
CA LYS A 634 -18.90 22.04 29.83
C LYS A 634 -19.96 21.99 28.73
N ILE A 635 -19.83 22.84 27.71
CA ILE A 635 -20.64 22.78 26.49
C ILE A 635 -19.71 22.36 25.35
N GLU A 636 -20.06 21.29 24.63
CA GLU A 636 -19.32 20.79 23.48
C GLU A 636 -20.17 20.89 22.22
N THR A 637 -19.60 21.52 21.17
CA THR A 637 -20.24 21.68 19.86
C THR A 637 -19.22 21.47 18.75
N ASN A 638 -19.69 21.27 17.53
CA ASN A 638 -18.84 21.18 16.34
C ASN A 638 -18.89 22.44 15.44
N SER A 639 -19.45 23.55 15.93
CA SER A 639 -19.51 24.84 15.22
C SER A 639 -19.41 26.00 16.22
N VAL A 640 -18.62 27.03 15.87
CA VAL A 640 -18.53 28.28 16.65
C VAL A 640 -19.90 28.95 16.79
N LYS A 641 -20.71 28.93 15.72
CA LYS A 641 -22.06 29.54 15.76
C LYS A 641 -22.99 28.79 16.71
N ARG A 642 -22.90 27.45 16.74
CA ARG A 642 -23.65 26.62 17.70
C ARG A 642 -23.15 26.84 19.13
N ALA A 643 -21.84 26.97 19.34
CA ALA A 643 -21.26 27.31 20.63
C ALA A 643 -21.77 28.66 21.15
N ASP A 644 -21.74 29.70 20.32
CA ASP A 644 -22.23 31.04 20.66
C ASP A 644 -23.72 31.04 21.00
N TRP A 645 -24.51 30.30 20.22
CA TRP A 645 -25.94 30.17 20.46
C TRP A 645 -26.23 29.44 21.79
N LEU A 646 -25.59 28.29 22.03
CA LEU A 646 -25.77 27.53 23.27
C LEU A 646 -25.26 28.28 24.49
N ARG A 647 -24.09 28.92 24.41
CA ARG A 647 -23.53 29.75 25.47
C ARG A 647 -24.51 30.85 25.91
N ARG A 648 -25.04 31.63 24.96
CA ARG A 648 -26.01 32.69 25.28
C ARG A 648 -27.22 32.13 25.99
N ARG A 649 -27.72 30.99 25.52
CA ARG A 649 -28.90 30.34 26.09
C ARG A 649 -28.66 29.83 27.51
N VAL A 650 -27.48 29.28 27.78
CA VAL A 650 -27.04 28.87 29.12
C VAL A 650 -26.86 30.08 30.05
N GLU A 651 -26.22 31.15 29.59
CA GLU A 651 -26.06 32.39 30.36
C GLU A 651 -27.41 33.06 30.68
N GLU A 652 -28.35 33.07 29.73
CA GLU A 652 -29.72 33.60 29.93
C GLU A 652 -30.52 32.80 30.97
N LYS A 653 -30.43 31.47 30.93
CA LYS A 653 -31.23 30.59 31.79
C LYS A 653 -30.63 30.40 33.18
N CYS A 654 -29.32 30.19 33.26
CA CYS A 654 -28.63 30.00 34.53
C CYS A 654 -28.31 31.34 35.22
N GLY A 655 -28.26 32.45 34.49
CA GLY A 655 -28.01 33.79 35.01
C GLY A 655 -26.64 33.89 35.70
N ALA A 656 -26.58 34.65 36.82
CA ALA A 656 -25.34 34.86 37.58
C ALA A 656 -24.78 33.60 38.27
N ARG A 657 -25.47 32.45 38.18
CA ARG A 657 -25.05 31.18 38.81
C ARG A 657 -23.87 30.54 38.09
N VAL A 658 -23.76 30.74 36.78
CA VAL A 658 -22.67 30.18 35.96
C VAL A 658 -21.76 31.31 35.50
N ARG A 659 -20.45 31.06 35.50
CA ARG A 659 -19.45 31.99 34.95
C ARG A 659 -18.64 31.30 33.88
N HIS A 660 -18.69 31.82 32.66
CA HIS A 660 -17.81 31.38 31.56
C HIS A 660 -16.34 31.65 31.92
N ARG A 661 -15.48 30.68 31.65
CA ARG A 661 -14.05 30.73 31.97
C ARG A 661 -13.17 30.70 30.75
N ALA A 662 -13.45 29.78 29.84
CA ALA A 662 -12.60 29.54 28.69
C ALA A 662 -13.42 28.96 27.54
N ARG A 663 -12.92 29.23 26.34
CA ARG A 663 -13.30 28.51 25.13
C ARG A 663 -12.06 27.88 24.53
N ASP A 664 -12.15 26.62 24.15
CA ASP A 664 -11.14 25.93 23.37
C ASP A 664 -11.70 25.48 22.02
N HIS A 665 -10.85 25.54 20.99
CA HIS A 665 -11.16 25.09 19.64
C HIS A 665 -10.18 23.98 19.25
N ALA A 666 -10.70 22.91 18.69
CA ALA A 666 -9.92 21.89 18.02
C ALA A 666 -10.45 21.74 16.60
N ASP A 667 -9.58 21.93 15.61
CA ASP A 667 -9.86 21.67 14.20
C ASP A 667 -9.42 20.23 13.89
N PRO A 668 -10.35 19.27 13.79
CA PRO A 668 -10.01 17.89 13.53
C PRO A 668 -9.48 17.68 12.09
N VAL A 669 -9.74 18.65 11.19
CA VAL A 669 -9.38 18.60 9.76
C VAL A 669 -8.01 19.24 9.50
N ALA A 670 -7.60 20.25 10.27
CA ALA A 670 -6.26 20.82 10.18
C ALA A 670 -5.14 19.81 10.49
N GLY A 671 -5.44 18.77 11.30
CA GLY A 671 -4.54 17.63 11.52
C GLY A 671 -4.47 16.66 10.34
N LEU A 672 -5.57 16.48 9.60
CA LEU A 672 -5.65 15.64 8.40
C LEU A 672 -4.83 16.21 7.22
N GLY A 673 -4.62 17.53 7.15
CA GLY A 673 -3.81 18.18 6.11
C GLY A 673 -2.29 18.19 6.37
N ARG A 674 -1.84 17.84 7.58
CA ARG A 674 -0.41 17.66 7.94
C ARG A 674 0.00 16.20 8.10
N ALA A 675 -0.96 15.29 8.19
CA ALA A 675 -0.74 13.86 8.12
C ALA A 675 -0.87 13.40 6.66
N GLY A 676 0.25 13.08 6.02
CA GLY A 676 0.20 12.19 4.85
C GLY A 676 -0.45 10.87 5.26
N THR A 677 -1.55 10.51 4.57
CA THR A 677 -2.10 9.15 4.42
C THR A 677 -2.09 8.21 5.65
N GLY A 678 -2.33 8.72 6.85
CA GLY A 678 -2.67 7.88 8.00
C GLY A 678 -4.14 7.49 7.92
N ALA A 679 -4.45 6.20 7.85
CA ALA A 679 -5.81 5.72 8.05
C ALA A 679 -6.35 6.27 9.39
N PRO A 680 -7.61 6.74 9.47
CA PRO A 680 -8.16 7.20 10.73
C PRO A 680 -8.08 6.07 11.77
N PRO A 681 -7.82 6.37 13.06
CA PRO A 681 -7.78 5.37 14.12
C PRO A 681 -9.04 4.51 14.04
N LYS A 682 -8.88 3.18 14.01
CA LYS A 682 -10.01 2.24 14.05
C LYS A 682 -10.74 2.47 15.38
N ALA A 683 -11.79 3.27 15.35
CA ALA A 683 -12.79 3.24 16.41
C ALA A 683 -13.24 1.78 16.57
N GLU A 684 -13.13 1.23 17.78
CA GLU A 684 -13.63 -0.10 18.11
C GLU A 684 -15.08 -0.19 17.62
N ARG A 685 -15.29 -0.94 16.54
CA ARG A 685 -16.59 -1.07 15.91
C ARG A 685 -17.41 -1.97 16.82
N VAL A 686 -18.30 -1.36 17.61
CA VAL A 686 -19.34 -2.12 18.33
C VAL A 686 -20.10 -2.92 17.28
N GLU A 687 -20.06 -4.26 17.39
CA GLU A 687 -20.83 -5.12 16.50
C GLU A 687 -22.31 -4.78 16.64
N PRO A 688 -22.97 -4.29 15.57
CA PRO A 688 -24.35 -3.87 15.68
C PRO A 688 -25.24 -5.07 16.00
N THR A 689 -26.14 -4.90 16.97
CA THR A 689 -27.10 -5.94 17.33
C THR A 689 -28.01 -6.26 16.14
N PRO A 690 -28.68 -7.43 16.10
CA PRO A 690 -29.62 -7.75 15.03
C PRO A 690 -30.71 -6.67 14.82
N GLU A 691 -31.19 -6.06 15.91
CA GLU A 691 -32.17 -4.97 15.88
C GLU A 691 -31.58 -3.68 15.28
N MET A 692 -30.32 -3.35 15.59
CA MET A 692 -29.61 -2.21 14.99
C MET A 692 -29.34 -2.43 13.49
N LEU A 693 -28.96 -3.65 13.09
CA LEU A 693 -28.80 -4.03 11.69
C LEU A 693 -30.11 -3.91 10.92
N GLU A 694 -31.22 -4.36 11.51
CA GLU A 694 -32.55 -4.24 10.91
C GLU A 694 -32.98 -2.77 10.76
N ALA A 695 -32.75 -1.94 11.80
CA ALA A 695 -33.01 -0.51 11.74
C ALA A 695 -32.14 0.21 10.70
N LEU A 696 -30.86 -0.16 10.59
CA LEU A 696 -29.93 0.37 9.59
C LEU A 696 -30.38 0.00 8.17
N ARG A 697 -30.74 -1.28 7.93
CA ARG A 697 -31.28 -1.73 6.64
C ARG A 697 -32.58 -1.01 6.28
N ALA A 698 -33.49 -0.86 7.24
CA ALA A 698 -34.75 -0.13 7.02
C ALA A 698 -34.51 1.37 6.72
N HIS A 699 -33.51 1.98 7.36
CA HIS A 699 -33.11 3.36 7.08
C HIS A 699 -32.51 3.49 5.67
N LYS A 700 -31.54 2.63 5.32
CA LYS A 700 -30.95 2.59 3.97
C LYS A 700 -32.00 2.33 2.90
N ALA A 701 -32.94 1.43 3.13
CA ALA A 701 -34.05 1.18 2.22
C ALA A 701 -34.88 2.43 1.97
N ARG A 702 -35.26 3.18 3.02
CA ARG A 702 -35.97 4.46 2.84
C ARG A 702 -35.13 5.48 2.07
N PHE A 703 -33.83 5.56 2.37
CA PHE A 703 -32.91 6.49 1.71
C PHE A 703 -32.76 6.19 0.21
N TYR A 704 -32.40 4.95 -0.15
CA TYR A 704 -32.21 4.56 -1.55
C TYR A 704 -33.53 4.53 -2.34
N CYS A 705 -34.66 4.15 -1.72
CA CYS A 705 -35.96 4.22 -2.39
C CYS A 705 -36.42 5.68 -2.60
N ALA A 706 -36.04 6.64 -1.76
CA ALA A 706 -36.34 8.05 -2.02
C ALA A 706 -35.49 8.62 -3.16
N TRP A 707 -34.23 8.17 -3.26
CA TRP A 707 -33.27 8.63 -4.26
C TRP A 707 -33.76 8.49 -5.71
N VAL A 708 -34.60 7.51 -6.03
CA VAL A 708 -35.14 7.29 -7.39
C VAL A 708 -35.95 8.47 -7.94
N ASP A 709 -36.49 9.30 -7.05
CA ASP A 709 -37.31 10.47 -7.36
C ASP A 709 -36.58 11.79 -7.04
N GLU A 710 -35.28 11.73 -6.70
CA GLU A 710 -34.46 12.91 -6.47
C GLU A 710 -33.69 13.33 -7.73
N PRO A 711 -33.66 14.64 -8.07
CA PRO A 711 -32.80 15.16 -9.13
C PRO A 711 -31.32 14.91 -8.85
N VAL A 712 -30.61 14.27 -9.80
CA VAL A 712 -29.18 13.97 -9.67
C VAL A 712 -28.36 14.76 -10.69
N PRO A 713 -27.34 15.53 -10.27
CA PRO A 713 -26.50 16.32 -11.19
C PRO A 713 -25.83 15.49 -12.30
N ALA A 714 -25.39 14.26 -11.99
CA ALA A 714 -24.81 13.33 -12.95
C ALA A 714 -25.79 12.82 -14.02
N LEU A 715 -27.10 13.05 -13.83
CA LEU A 715 -28.17 12.73 -14.78
C LEU A 715 -28.78 14.00 -15.39
N ASP A 716 -27.98 15.06 -15.54
CA ASP A 716 -28.43 16.37 -16.04
C ASP A 716 -29.59 16.96 -15.21
N ASN A 717 -29.58 16.71 -13.89
CA ASN A 717 -30.64 17.05 -12.92
C ASN A 717 -32.00 16.37 -13.17
N ARG A 718 -32.06 15.32 -13.98
CA ARG A 718 -33.23 14.41 -14.04
C ARG A 718 -33.23 13.48 -12.84
N THR A 719 -34.40 12.93 -12.50
CA THR A 719 -34.47 11.84 -11.52
C THR A 719 -34.01 10.52 -12.15
N PRO A 720 -33.50 9.54 -11.37
CA PRO A 720 -33.22 8.20 -11.89
C PRO A 720 -34.42 7.59 -12.63
N ARG A 721 -35.64 7.76 -12.11
CA ARG A 721 -36.86 7.27 -12.75
C ARG A 721 -37.12 7.92 -14.11
N GLU A 722 -36.84 9.21 -14.25
CA GLU A 722 -36.97 9.92 -15.51
C GLU A 722 -35.88 9.53 -16.51
N ALA A 723 -34.63 9.39 -16.04
CA ALA A 723 -33.46 9.04 -16.84
C ALA A 723 -33.56 7.61 -17.43
N SER A 724 -34.05 6.63 -16.67
CA SER A 724 -34.17 5.23 -17.12
C SER A 724 -35.13 5.00 -18.29
N ARG A 725 -35.90 6.02 -18.71
CA ARG A 725 -36.86 5.95 -19.83
C ARG A 725 -36.19 5.88 -21.20
N ASP A 726 -34.96 6.36 -21.33
CA ASP A 726 -34.18 6.29 -22.57
C ASP A 726 -32.90 5.45 -22.36
N ALA A 727 -32.34 4.90 -23.44
CA ALA A 727 -31.25 3.93 -23.35
C ALA A 727 -29.95 4.53 -22.74
N GLY A 728 -29.60 5.76 -23.11
CA GLY A 728 -28.43 6.45 -22.56
C GLY A 728 -28.59 6.79 -21.08
N GLY A 729 -29.74 7.36 -20.71
CA GLY A 729 -30.08 7.63 -19.31
C GLY A 729 -30.14 6.35 -18.46
N ARG A 730 -30.66 5.24 -19.00
CA ARG A 730 -30.66 3.93 -18.34
C ARG A 730 -29.24 3.44 -18.01
N GLY A 731 -28.31 3.55 -18.95
CA GLY A 731 -26.91 3.19 -18.72
C GLY A 731 -26.24 4.04 -17.63
N ARG A 732 -26.49 5.36 -17.62
CA ARG A 732 -25.98 6.25 -16.57
C ARG A 732 -26.57 5.93 -15.19
N VAL A 733 -27.87 5.61 -15.13
CA VAL A 733 -28.49 5.19 -13.86
C VAL A 733 -27.91 3.86 -13.37
N ASP A 734 -27.70 2.88 -14.26
CA ASP A 734 -27.03 1.63 -13.90
C ASP A 734 -25.63 1.86 -13.34
N ALA A 735 -24.83 2.72 -13.99
CA ALA A 735 -23.49 3.07 -13.54
C ALA A 735 -23.50 3.79 -12.16
N LEU A 736 -24.50 4.66 -11.89
CA LEU A 736 -24.66 5.26 -10.55
C LEU A 736 -24.98 4.23 -9.47
N ILE A 737 -25.85 3.26 -9.77
CA ILE A 737 -26.16 2.18 -8.83
C ILE A 737 -24.91 1.33 -8.58
N LYS A 738 -24.12 1.07 -9.62
CA LYS A 738 -22.84 0.35 -9.50
C LYS A 738 -21.82 1.10 -8.63
N ASP A 739 -21.76 2.43 -8.70
CA ASP A 739 -20.95 3.24 -7.77
C ASP A 739 -21.40 3.02 -6.32
N MET A 740 -22.71 3.03 -6.08
CA MET A 740 -23.28 2.79 -4.75
C MET A 740 -22.99 1.36 -4.26
N GLU A 741 -23.14 0.36 -5.13
CA GLU A 741 -22.78 -1.04 -4.85
C GLU A 741 -21.29 -1.18 -4.50
N SER A 742 -20.40 -0.51 -5.24
CA SER A 742 -18.95 -0.52 -5.00
C SER A 742 -18.55 0.16 -3.68
N MET A 743 -19.28 1.20 -3.27
CA MET A 743 -19.11 1.83 -1.97
C MET A 743 -19.63 0.95 -0.82
N GLU A 744 -20.81 0.36 -0.99
CA GLU A 744 -21.43 -0.54 0.00
C GLU A 744 -20.63 -1.83 0.20
N SER A 745 -19.92 -2.33 -0.83
CA SER A 745 -19.09 -3.53 -0.72
C SER A 745 -17.93 -3.38 0.29
N ARG A 746 -17.64 -2.16 0.78
CA ARG A 746 -16.67 -1.91 1.86
C ARG A 746 -17.22 -2.26 3.25
N LEU A 747 -18.54 -2.37 3.38
CA LEU A 747 -19.20 -2.69 4.64
C LEU A 747 -19.28 -4.21 4.84
N PRO A 748 -19.35 -4.71 6.09
CA PRO A 748 -19.64 -6.11 6.37
C PRO A 748 -20.96 -6.53 5.72
N SER A 749 -21.04 -7.77 5.24
CA SER A 749 -22.20 -8.29 4.49
C SER A 749 -23.54 -8.05 5.19
N GLY A 750 -23.58 -8.09 6.52
CA GLY A 750 -24.78 -7.82 7.31
C GLY A 750 -25.31 -6.38 7.23
N GLU A 751 -24.48 -5.40 6.86
CA GLU A 751 -24.80 -3.97 6.81
C GLU A 751 -25.03 -3.44 5.39
N GLN A 752 -24.74 -4.25 4.37
CA GLN A 752 -24.87 -3.88 2.97
C GLN A 752 -26.34 -3.73 2.56
N PHE A 753 -26.62 -2.79 1.66
CA PHE A 753 -27.93 -2.66 1.02
C PHE A 753 -28.02 -3.53 -0.24
N ASP A 754 -29.16 -4.21 -0.41
CA ASP A 754 -29.46 -4.98 -1.62
C ASP A 754 -30.13 -4.09 -2.68
N PHE A 755 -29.38 -3.77 -3.74
CA PHE A 755 -29.84 -2.92 -4.83
C PHE A 755 -30.76 -3.64 -5.83
N GLN A 756 -31.01 -4.95 -5.70
CA GLN A 756 -31.88 -5.69 -6.63
C GLN A 756 -33.33 -5.19 -6.63
N ALA A 757 -33.83 -4.68 -5.50
CA ALA A 757 -35.16 -4.07 -5.45
C ALA A 757 -35.19 -2.74 -6.23
N LEU A 758 -34.14 -1.92 -6.08
CA LEU A 758 -33.98 -0.64 -6.74
C LEU A 758 -33.84 -0.80 -8.26
N ARG A 759 -33.04 -1.77 -8.70
CA ARG A 759 -32.87 -2.15 -10.11
C ARG A 759 -34.20 -2.53 -10.75
N ARG A 760 -35.00 -3.38 -10.08
CA ARG A 760 -36.35 -3.76 -10.56
C ARG A 760 -37.29 -2.55 -10.67
N GLU A 761 -37.28 -1.68 -9.68
CA GLU A 761 -38.12 -0.47 -9.71
C GLU A 761 -37.77 0.45 -10.89
N LEU A 762 -36.49 0.53 -11.24
CA LEU A 762 -35.99 1.35 -12.35
C LEU A 762 -35.97 0.62 -13.70
N SER A 763 -36.51 -0.60 -13.77
CA SER A 763 -36.52 -1.45 -14.97
C SER A 763 -35.12 -1.69 -15.55
N LEU A 764 -34.14 -1.90 -14.66
CA LEU A 764 -32.77 -2.28 -14.98
C LEU A 764 -32.58 -3.78 -14.86
N ASP A 765 -31.54 -4.30 -15.51
CA ASP A 765 -31.16 -5.70 -15.38
C ASP A 765 -30.78 -6.02 -13.93
N THR A 766 -31.33 -7.11 -13.42
CA THR A 766 -30.99 -7.72 -12.13
C THR A 766 -29.85 -8.71 -12.33
N GLU A 767 -29.01 -8.86 -11.31
CA GLU A 767 -27.91 -9.85 -11.34
C GLU A 767 -28.39 -11.29 -11.15
#